data_AF-A0A7Y3E7J1-F1
#
_entry.id   AF-A0A7Y3E7J1-F1
#
_cell.length_a   1.000
_cell.length_b   1.000
_cell.length_c   1.000
_cell.angle_alpha   90.00
_cell.angle_beta   90.00
_cell.angle_gamma   90.00
#
_symmetry.space_group_name_H-M   'P 1'
#
loop_
_entity.id
_entity.type
_entity.pdbx_description
1 polymer ?
#
loop_
_entity_poly.entity_id
_entity_poly.type
_entity_poly.pdbx_seq_one_letter_code
_entity_poly.pdbx_strand_id
1 'polypeptide(L)'
;MRKFFFILTLFVVGQSVYPQSVARQWNEEILNAIRNDFARPTVHARNLFHSSVAIYDIWALFDPDSKPYFLGNTVGEYSCNFDGFSTEEDIVKARHEAMSYAVYGLMKHRFADSPGKEDIFTSIDALMDSFGYDINFRNTNYKSGNPAALGNYLAEQLIAFGLQDGSNEAGDYENTFYEPLNDPLDTDITGNPDIMFPNNWQPLKVENYVDQSGNIIPGGQPPFLSPEWGKVTPFSLNSDQLTVYPKPGFDYLVYHDPRDPPYIQDGLGLDDPYKWGFAMVSVWASHLDKNDPTMMDISPRSLGNVSIDSYPTDFEDYDSFYTFVEGGDPSPGREINPSTGMPYESQLVPRGDYTRVLAEFWADGPDSETPPGHWFTILNYVNDQPQLVKKFRGKGDVLSDLEWDVKSYFILGGTMHDVAISAWGIKGYYDYIRPISAIRYMADQGQSTDPNDASYDPHGIPLVPNYIEVVKEGDPLAGAFNENVGKIKLFTWRGPDFIVDPNEDEAGVGWILAEEWFPYQRPSFVTPPFAGYVSGHSTFSRAAAEVLTLLTGDEYFPGGMGVFDIPKDEFLKFEKGPSVPFQLQWATYRDASDQTSLSRIWGGIHPPCDDIPGRIIGARIGTDAFSFAESYFVGAILERGRIYPNPTADILNVAFKTDQPLEVCIYDTLGRKVYTENAVFDNEDRCSLDISALRDGLYFVSLEWEDRRLFTERLVKK
;
A
#
# COMPACT_ATOMS: atom_id res chain seq x y z
N MET A 1 -5.82 31.62 -11.70
CA MET A 1 -6.78 30.54 -11.99
C MET A 1 -7.54 30.25 -10.70
N ARG A 2 -8.87 30.27 -10.72
CA ARG A 2 -9.67 29.90 -9.54
C ARG A 2 -9.51 28.38 -9.36
N LYS A 3 -8.80 27.95 -8.32
CA LYS A 3 -8.80 26.55 -7.88
C LYS A 3 -10.25 26.16 -7.59
N PHE A 4 -10.85 25.32 -8.43
CA PHE A 4 -12.10 24.67 -8.09
C PHE A 4 -11.75 23.58 -7.08
N PHE A 5 -12.20 23.73 -5.84
CA PHE A 5 -12.18 22.64 -4.87
C PHE A 5 -13.06 21.51 -5.43
N PHE A 6 -12.44 20.42 -5.89
CA PHE A 6 -13.13 19.16 -6.08
C PHE A 6 -13.40 18.61 -4.68
N ILE A 7 -14.57 18.94 -4.13
CA ILE A 7 -15.13 18.17 -3.04
C ILE A 7 -15.46 16.81 -3.65
N LEU A 8 -14.79 15.76 -3.17
CA LEU A 8 -15.18 14.37 -3.40
C LEU A 8 -16.61 14.20 -2.85
N THR A 9 -17.60 14.54 -3.66
CA THR A 9 -19.00 14.54 -3.23
C THR A 9 -19.57 13.17 -3.55
N LEU A 10 -19.27 12.20 -2.69
CA LEU A 10 -20.07 10.99 -2.60
C LEU A 10 -21.52 11.44 -2.34
N PHE A 11 -22.44 11.17 -3.27
CA PHE A 11 -23.86 11.43 -3.05
C PHE A 11 -24.37 10.49 -1.96
N VAL A 12 -24.26 10.94 -0.70
CA VAL A 12 -24.93 10.30 0.44
C VAL A 12 -26.42 10.60 0.30
N VAL A 13 -27.20 9.58 -0.05
CA VAL A 13 -28.65 9.60 0.13
C VAL A 13 -28.92 9.68 1.64
N GLY A 14 -29.20 10.90 2.11
CA GLY A 14 -29.82 11.24 3.40
C GLY A 14 -29.51 10.30 4.57
N GLN A 15 -28.32 10.41 5.15
CA GLN A 15 -28.01 9.81 6.45
C GLN A 15 -27.76 10.90 7.48
N SER A 16 -28.21 10.64 8.71
CA SER A 16 -27.91 11.46 9.88
C SER A 16 -26.39 11.60 10.03
N VAL A 17 -25.88 12.83 9.98
CA VAL A 17 -24.48 13.12 10.28
C VAL A 17 -24.27 12.90 11.79
N TYR A 18 -23.85 11.70 12.17
CA TYR A 18 -23.26 11.48 13.48
C TYR A 18 -21.93 12.26 13.52
N PRO A 19 -21.60 12.93 14.64
CA PRO A 19 -20.33 13.62 14.74
C PRO A 19 -19.17 12.61 14.67
N GLN A 20 -18.28 12.78 13.70
CA GLN A 20 -17.06 11.99 13.53
C GLN A 20 -16.17 12.07 14.78
N SER A 21 -15.44 11.00 15.10
CA SER A 21 -14.49 11.03 16.22
C SER A 21 -13.36 12.04 15.97
N VAL A 22 -12.66 12.47 17.03
CA VAL A 22 -11.49 13.36 16.88
C VAL A 22 -10.37 12.71 16.08
N ALA A 23 -10.21 11.38 16.19
CA ALA A 23 -9.26 10.62 15.40
C ALA A 23 -9.60 10.66 13.90
N ARG A 24 -10.88 10.48 13.57
CA ARG A 24 -11.41 10.56 12.20
C ARG A 24 -11.21 11.96 11.58
N GLN A 25 -11.41 13.01 12.37
CA GLN A 25 -11.20 14.40 11.94
C GLN A 25 -9.72 14.71 11.67
N TRP A 26 -8.82 14.33 12.59
CA TRP A 26 -7.38 14.51 12.36
C TRP A 26 -6.82 13.65 11.24
N ASN A 27 -7.37 12.44 11.04
CA ASN A 27 -6.99 11.63 9.89
C ASN A 27 -7.32 12.33 8.56
N GLU A 28 -8.46 13.02 8.44
CA GLU A 28 -8.77 13.81 7.24
C GLU A 28 -7.81 14.98 7.05
N GLU A 29 -7.38 15.64 8.13
CA GLU A 29 -6.37 16.70 8.02
C GLU A 29 -5.03 16.14 7.54
N ILE A 30 -4.63 14.95 7.97
CA ILE A 30 -3.43 14.27 7.47
C ILE A 30 -3.58 13.92 5.98
N LEU A 31 -4.72 13.34 5.58
CA LEU A 31 -4.99 13.02 4.17
C LEU A 31 -5.03 14.29 3.31
N ASN A 32 -5.65 15.36 3.79
CA ASN A 32 -5.64 16.68 3.16
C ASN A 32 -4.21 17.23 3.03
N ALA A 33 -3.38 17.08 4.06
CA ALA A 33 -1.98 17.49 3.99
C ALA A 33 -1.20 16.70 2.93
N ILE A 34 -1.42 15.39 2.81
CA ILE A 34 -0.79 14.55 1.80
C ILE A 34 -1.19 14.98 0.37
N ARG A 35 -2.48 15.25 0.12
CA ARG A 35 -2.96 15.77 -1.19
C ARG A 35 -2.29 17.08 -1.59
N ASN A 36 -1.85 17.87 -0.61
CA ASN A 36 -1.26 19.19 -0.81
C ASN A 36 0.27 19.18 -0.66
N ASP A 37 0.90 18.00 -0.61
CA ASP A 37 2.35 17.84 -0.48
C ASP A 37 2.98 17.24 -1.75
N PHE A 38 4.32 17.16 -1.78
CA PHE A 38 5.00 16.39 -2.81
C PHE A 38 4.61 14.90 -2.76
N ALA A 39 4.63 14.23 -3.91
CA ALA A 39 4.35 12.81 -4.00
C ALA A 39 5.49 11.96 -3.40
N ARG A 40 5.36 11.62 -2.11
CA ARG A 40 6.39 10.92 -1.33
C ARG A 40 5.80 9.73 -0.57
N PRO A 41 5.44 8.63 -1.24
CA PRO A 41 4.70 7.51 -0.63
C PRO A 41 5.36 6.93 0.62
N THR A 42 6.70 6.87 0.67
CA THR A 42 7.48 6.44 1.85
C THR A 42 7.32 7.38 3.04
N VAL A 43 7.48 8.69 2.80
CA VAL A 43 7.30 9.74 3.81
C VAL A 43 5.85 9.81 4.29
N HIS A 44 4.88 9.64 3.38
CA HIS A 44 3.45 9.68 3.68
C HIS A 44 2.99 8.49 4.50
N ALA A 45 3.44 7.27 4.17
CA ALA A 45 3.19 6.09 4.99
C ALA A 45 3.69 6.28 6.43
N ARG A 46 4.89 6.88 6.58
CA ARG A 46 5.48 7.21 7.87
C ARG A 46 4.73 8.30 8.62
N ASN A 47 4.27 9.36 7.93
CA ASN A 47 3.46 10.42 8.54
C ASN A 47 2.09 9.90 9.03
N LEU A 48 1.45 9.02 8.26
CA LEU A 48 0.23 8.31 8.67
C LEU A 48 0.50 7.48 9.93
N PHE A 49 1.59 6.71 9.95
CA PHE A 49 1.98 5.92 11.11
C PHE A 49 2.22 6.75 12.37
N HIS A 50 3.10 7.77 12.31
CA HIS A 50 3.43 8.59 13.49
C HIS A 50 2.21 9.35 14.02
N SER A 51 1.32 9.81 13.14
CA SER A 51 0.07 10.46 13.55
C SER A 51 -0.90 9.47 14.21
N SER A 52 -0.99 8.24 13.69
CA SER A 52 -1.77 7.18 14.31
C SER A 52 -1.22 6.76 15.68
N VAL A 53 0.11 6.70 15.85
CA VAL A 53 0.77 6.47 17.15
C VAL A 53 0.40 7.58 18.14
N ALA A 54 0.48 8.85 17.71
CA ALA A 54 0.14 9.98 18.56
C ALA A 54 -1.28 9.88 19.12
N ILE A 55 -2.25 9.51 18.27
CA ILE A 55 -3.64 9.34 18.65
C ILE A 55 -3.83 8.10 19.54
N TYR A 56 -3.25 6.96 19.13
CA TYR A 56 -3.40 5.69 19.83
C TYR A 56 -2.84 5.73 21.25
N ASP A 57 -1.62 6.22 21.42
CA ASP A 57 -0.95 6.26 22.71
C ASP A 57 -1.73 7.11 23.71
N ILE A 58 -2.24 8.27 23.28
CA ILE A 58 -3.09 9.12 24.12
C ILE A 58 -4.40 8.43 24.48
N TRP A 59 -5.01 7.70 23.55
CA TRP A 59 -6.22 6.92 23.86
C TRP A 59 -5.92 5.83 24.91
N ALA A 60 -4.85 5.08 24.69
CA ALA A 60 -4.41 3.95 25.52
C ALA A 60 -4.08 4.37 26.96
N LEU A 61 -3.54 5.57 27.19
CA LEU A 61 -3.23 6.07 28.53
C LEU A 61 -4.43 6.10 29.49
N PHE A 62 -5.64 6.29 28.98
CA PHE A 62 -6.85 6.31 29.79
C PHE A 62 -7.72 5.07 29.59
N ASP A 63 -7.22 4.09 28.83
CA ASP A 63 -7.89 2.82 28.61
C ASP A 63 -7.24 1.75 29.50
N PRO A 64 -7.97 1.14 30.45
CA PRO A 64 -7.39 0.18 31.37
C PRO A 64 -6.92 -1.08 30.67
N ASP A 65 -7.48 -1.40 29.50
CA ASP A 65 -7.25 -2.64 28.77
C ASP A 65 -6.26 -2.46 27.62
N SER A 66 -5.52 -1.34 27.55
CA SER A 66 -4.54 -1.07 26.48
C SER A 66 -3.21 -0.55 27.03
N LYS A 67 -2.15 -0.67 26.24
CA LYS A 67 -0.82 -0.13 26.57
C LYS A 67 -0.35 0.80 25.45
N PRO A 68 0.30 1.94 25.76
CA PRO A 68 0.93 2.76 24.73
C PRO A 68 1.99 1.98 23.95
N TYR A 69 2.19 2.34 22.69
CA TYR A 69 3.25 1.82 21.84
C TYR A 69 4.57 2.57 22.05
N PHE A 70 4.52 3.90 22.08
CA PHE A 70 5.70 4.77 22.07
C PHE A 70 5.93 5.44 23.44
N LEU A 71 4.92 6.08 24.03
CA LEU A 71 5.00 6.73 25.34
C LEU A 71 5.42 5.75 26.44
N GLY A 72 6.56 6.01 27.07
CA GLY A 72 7.10 5.17 28.14
C GLY A 72 7.84 3.92 27.65
N ASN A 73 8.00 3.76 26.35
CA ASN A 73 8.62 2.59 25.73
C ASN A 73 9.85 2.97 24.89
N THR A 74 10.54 1.94 24.41
CA THR A 74 11.64 2.07 23.44
C THR A 74 11.18 1.55 22.09
N VAL A 75 11.39 2.34 21.04
CA VAL A 75 11.11 1.98 19.64
C VAL A 75 12.38 2.22 18.84
N GLY A 76 12.88 1.17 18.19
CA GLY A 76 14.22 1.16 17.61
C GLY A 76 15.26 1.48 18.67
N GLU A 77 16.07 2.52 18.42
CA GLU A 77 17.09 3.00 19.35
C GLU A 77 16.61 4.17 20.24
N TYR A 78 15.35 4.61 20.10
CA TYR A 78 14.81 5.76 20.82
C TYR A 78 13.94 5.34 22.01
N SER A 79 14.27 5.84 23.20
CA SER A 79 13.46 5.67 24.41
C SER A 79 12.66 6.93 24.72
N CYS A 80 11.33 6.84 24.69
CA CYS A 80 10.45 7.92 25.11
C CYS A 80 10.18 7.79 26.62
N ASN A 81 10.83 8.62 27.43
CA ASN A 81 10.59 8.63 28.87
C ASN A 81 9.17 9.13 29.19
N PHE A 82 8.47 8.48 30.11
CA PHE A 82 7.15 8.91 30.52
C PHE A 82 6.86 8.49 31.96
N ASP A 83 6.58 9.48 32.81
CA ASP A 83 6.37 9.30 34.27
C ASP A 83 4.90 9.06 34.65
N GLY A 84 4.03 8.76 33.67
CA GLY A 84 2.58 8.70 33.86
C GLY A 84 1.90 10.07 33.73
N PHE A 85 0.58 10.04 33.53
CA PHE A 85 -0.25 11.24 33.42
C PHE A 85 -1.52 11.08 34.25
N SER A 86 -1.89 12.16 34.95
CA SER A 86 -3.15 12.26 35.69
C SER A 86 -3.70 13.65 35.52
N THR A 87 -5.01 13.78 35.32
CA THR A 87 -5.70 15.05 35.16
C THR A 87 -6.96 15.11 36.01
N GLU A 88 -7.36 16.32 36.40
CA GLU A 88 -8.66 16.59 37.02
C GLU A 88 -9.77 16.82 35.97
N GLU A 89 -9.40 16.91 34.70
CA GLU A 89 -10.34 17.08 33.59
C GLU A 89 -11.12 15.80 33.29
N ASP A 90 -12.29 15.98 32.67
CA ASP A 90 -13.07 14.86 32.15
C ASP A 90 -12.25 14.09 31.09
N ILE A 91 -12.18 12.77 31.21
CA ILE A 91 -11.31 11.91 30.38
C ILE A 91 -11.61 12.06 28.89
N VAL A 92 -12.89 12.23 28.51
CA VAL A 92 -13.26 12.38 27.10
C VAL A 92 -12.71 13.70 26.56
N LYS A 93 -12.82 14.79 27.32
CA LYS A 93 -12.25 16.09 26.96
C LYS A 93 -10.72 16.08 26.95
N ALA A 94 -10.11 15.47 27.96
CA ALA A 94 -8.66 15.37 28.07
C ALA A 94 -8.06 14.59 26.90
N ARG A 95 -8.64 13.44 26.53
CA ARG A 95 -8.24 12.68 25.34
C ARG A 95 -8.36 13.53 24.08
N HIS A 96 -9.50 14.18 23.89
CA HIS A 96 -9.77 15.00 22.71
C HIS A 96 -8.77 16.15 22.54
N GLU A 97 -8.45 16.85 23.64
CA GLU A 97 -7.48 17.94 23.63
C GLU A 97 -6.06 17.42 23.40
N ALA A 98 -5.62 16.42 24.15
CA ALA A 98 -4.27 15.89 24.03
C ALA A 98 -4.01 15.33 22.62
N MET A 99 -4.95 14.55 22.03
CA MET A 99 -4.84 14.05 20.66
C MET A 99 -4.67 15.19 19.66
N SER A 100 -5.49 16.24 19.82
CA SER A 100 -5.45 17.39 18.92
C SER A 100 -4.11 18.12 18.94
N TYR A 101 -3.58 18.42 20.13
CA TYR A 101 -2.26 19.07 20.22
C TYR A 101 -1.13 18.18 19.72
N ALA A 102 -1.21 16.86 19.91
CA ALA A 102 -0.19 15.93 19.44
C ALA A 102 -0.10 15.90 17.91
N VAL A 103 -1.23 15.70 17.23
CA VAL A 103 -1.26 15.66 15.76
C VAL A 103 -0.99 17.04 15.18
N TYR A 104 -1.56 18.10 15.76
CA TYR A 104 -1.29 19.48 15.33
C TYR A 104 0.22 19.80 15.35
N GLY A 105 0.89 19.55 16.48
CA GLY A 105 2.31 19.81 16.63
C GLY A 105 3.16 19.00 15.63
N LEU A 106 2.82 17.73 15.44
CA LEU A 106 3.48 16.88 14.44
C LEU A 106 3.27 17.41 13.02
N MET A 107 2.04 17.74 12.62
CA MET A 107 1.74 18.27 11.28
C MET A 107 2.46 19.59 10.98
N LYS A 108 2.51 20.52 11.95
CA LYS A 108 3.25 21.79 11.78
C LYS A 108 4.74 21.57 11.52
N HIS A 109 5.31 20.47 12.02
CA HIS A 109 6.68 20.06 11.73
C HIS A 109 6.79 19.38 10.36
N ARG A 110 6.00 18.33 10.12
CA ARG A 110 6.10 17.45 8.95
C ARG A 110 5.84 18.14 7.61
N PHE A 111 4.91 19.08 7.60
CA PHE A 111 4.49 19.78 6.39
C PHE A 111 5.03 21.22 6.33
N ALA A 112 6.09 21.52 7.10
CA ALA A 112 6.68 22.85 7.15
C ALA A 112 7.26 23.31 5.81
N ASP A 113 7.72 22.38 4.98
CA ASP A 113 8.33 22.63 3.67
C ASP A 113 7.48 22.11 2.51
N SER A 114 6.21 21.79 2.80
CA SER A 114 5.25 21.33 1.80
C SER A 114 4.87 22.46 0.83
N PRO A 115 4.69 22.18 -0.49
CA PRO A 115 4.25 23.19 -1.46
C PRO A 115 2.89 23.79 -1.11
N GLY A 116 1.98 23.02 -0.49
CA GLY A 116 0.67 23.46 -0.04
C GLY A 116 0.60 23.94 1.41
N LYS A 117 1.75 24.22 2.06
CA LYS A 117 1.85 24.59 3.49
C LYS A 117 0.79 25.59 3.97
N GLU A 118 0.53 26.66 3.23
CA GLU A 118 -0.43 27.69 3.63
C GLU A 118 -1.86 27.13 3.74
N ASP A 119 -2.29 26.33 2.74
CA ASP A 119 -3.60 25.69 2.70
C ASP A 119 -3.70 24.65 3.83
N ILE A 120 -2.65 23.85 4.04
CA ILE A 120 -2.57 22.85 5.12
C ILE A 120 -2.68 23.51 6.49
N PHE A 121 -1.85 24.53 6.76
CA PHE A 121 -1.78 25.19 8.06
C PHE A 121 -3.08 25.93 8.38
N THR A 122 -3.70 26.54 7.38
CA THR A 122 -5.02 27.17 7.53
C THR A 122 -6.08 26.16 7.93
N SER A 123 -6.07 24.97 7.32
CA SER A 123 -7.03 23.89 7.61
C SER A 123 -6.90 23.39 9.06
N ILE A 124 -5.68 23.04 9.50
CA ILE A 124 -5.47 22.53 10.86
C ILE A 124 -5.63 23.60 11.94
N ASP A 125 -5.29 24.86 11.66
CA ASP A 125 -5.55 25.98 12.57
C ASP A 125 -7.08 26.18 12.72
N ALA A 126 -7.84 26.07 11.63
CA ALA A 126 -9.31 26.14 11.67
C ALA A 126 -9.94 24.95 12.44
N LEU A 127 -9.39 23.74 12.33
CA LEU A 127 -9.84 22.59 13.11
C LEU A 127 -9.61 22.82 14.61
N MET A 128 -8.42 23.30 15.00
CA MET A 128 -8.12 23.67 16.40
C MET A 128 -9.06 24.76 16.93
N ASP A 129 -9.31 25.81 16.14
CA ASP A 129 -10.23 26.89 16.49
C ASP A 129 -11.66 26.37 16.67
N SER A 130 -12.10 25.40 15.84
CA SER A 130 -13.42 24.79 15.94
C SER A 130 -13.64 24.04 17.27
N PHE A 131 -12.55 23.54 17.86
CA PHE A 131 -12.55 22.91 19.18
C PHE A 131 -12.35 23.90 20.33
N GLY A 132 -12.02 25.16 20.03
CA GLY A 132 -11.72 26.20 21.01
C GLY A 132 -10.33 26.07 21.64
N TYR A 133 -9.38 25.42 20.96
CA TYR A 133 -8.01 25.22 21.45
C TYR A 133 -7.08 26.36 21.02
N ASP A 134 -6.21 26.81 21.93
CA ASP A 134 -5.24 27.87 21.65
C ASP A 134 -4.07 27.34 20.82
N ILE A 135 -4.08 27.67 19.52
CA ILE A 135 -3.00 27.33 18.59
C ILE A 135 -1.64 27.91 18.98
N ASN A 136 -1.51 28.78 20.00
CA ASN A 136 -0.23 29.29 20.51
C ASN A 136 0.25 28.60 21.78
N PHE A 137 -0.52 27.67 22.35
CA PHE A 137 -0.10 26.92 23.52
C PHE A 137 0.98 25.90 23.14
N ARG A 138 2.18 26.03 23.76
CA ARG A 138 3.38 25.23 23.43
C ARG A 138 4.02 24.54 24.64
N ASN A 139 3.39 24.61 25.81
CA ASN A 139 3.95 23.97 27.00
C ASN A 139 3.96 22.45 26.81
N THR A 140 5.02 21.78 27.24
CA THR A 140 5.19 20.31 27.22
C THR A 140 5.25 19.69 28.61
N ASN A 141 5.12 20.50 29.67
CA ASN A 141 5.09 20.02 31.04
C ASN A 141 3.75 19.36 31.37
N TYR A 142 3.57 18.12 30.91
CA TYR A 142 2.37 17.31 31.16
C TYR A 142 2.17 16.96 32.65
N LYS A 143 3.21 17.09 33.49
CA LYS A 143 3.12 16.82 34.94
C LYS A 143 2.20 17.79 35.68
N SER A 144 1.81 18.90 35.05
CA SER A 144 0.77 19.78 35.60
C SER A 144 -0.64 19.21 35.47
N GLY A 145 -0.81 18.04 34.83
CA GLY A 145 -2.10 17.44 34.52
C GLY A 145 -2.86 18.10 33.37
N ASN A 146 -2.19 18.94 32.57
CA ASN A 146 -2.78 19.63 31.43
C ASN A 146 -2.71 18.73 30.16
N PRO A 147 -3.85 18.41 29.53
CA PRO A 147 -3.88 17.51 28.36
C PRO A 147 -3.20 18.10 27.12
N ALA A 148 -3.35 19.40 26.84
CA ALA A 148 -2.63 20.06 25.75
C ALA A 148 -1.10 19.91 25.90
N ALA A 149 -0.59 19.98 27.12
CA ALA A 149 0.83 19.80 27.39
C ALA A 149 1.30 18.35 27.21
N LEU A 150 0.45 17.37 27.50
CA LEU A 150 0.69 15.97 27.13
C LEU A 150 0.76 15.79 25.61
N GLY A 151 -0.18 16.39 24.87
CA GLY A 151 -0.19 16.34 23.42
C GLY A 151 1.08 16.94 22.80
N ASN A 152 1.44 18.17 23.21
CA ASN A 152 2.67 18.81 22.76
C ASN A 152 3.93 18.01 23.13
N TYR A 153 3.97 17.40 24.31
CA TYR A 153 5.09 16.52 24.71
C TYR A 153 5.22 15.33 23.76
N LEU A 154 4.13 14.63 23.47
CA LEU A 154 4.15 13.49 22.55
C LEU A 154 4.57 13.91 21.14
N ALA A 155 4.08 15.05 20.64
CA ALA A 155 4.53 15.60 19.36
C ALA A 155 6.05 15.84 19.35
N GLU A 156 6.59 16.47 20.39
CA GLU A 156 8.03 16.71 20.54
C GLU A 156 8.83 15.40 20.52
N GLN A 157 8.35 14.37 21.22
CA GLN A 157 9.02 13.07 21.28
C GLN A 157 8.97 12.31 19.95
N LEU A 158 7.85 12.33 19.22
CA LEU A 158 7.74 11.72 17.89
C LEU A 158 8.57 12.46 16.83
N ILE A 159 8.70 13.79 16.95
CA ILE A 159 9.62 14.57 16.12
C ILE A 159 11.06 14.17 16.42
N ALA A 160 11.44 14.11 17.69
CA ALA A 160 12.80 13.72 18.10
C ALA A 160 13.16 12.28 17.67
N PHE A 161 12.21 11.34 17.76
CA PHE A 161 12.37 10.00 17.21
C PHE A 161 12.56 10.04 15.69
N GLY A 162 11.68 10.77 14.98
CA GLY A 162 11.73 10.81 13.53
C GLY A 162 13.03 11.37 12.94
N LEU A 163 13.70 12.29 13.65
CA LEU A 163 14.99 12.84 13.23
C LEU A 163 16.16 11.84 13.31
N GLN A 164 15.96 10.66 13.89
CA GLN A 164 17.00 9.63 14.06
C GLN A 164 16.53 8.21 13.73
N ASP A 165 15.36 8.04 13.13
CA ASP A 165 14.79 6.73 12.82
C ASP A 165 15.35 6.08 11.55
N GLY A 166 16.31 6.73 10.88
CA GLY A 166 16.92 6.27 9.63
C GLY A 166 16.34 6.89 8.35
N SER A 167 15.33 7.77 8.45
CA SER A 167 14.68 8.39 7.28
C SER A 167 15.44 9.55 6.64
N ASN A 168 16.50 10.05 7.29
CA ASN A 168 17.22 11.27 6.90
C ASN A 168 16.31 12.52 6.79
N GLU A 169 15.30 12.62 7.64
CA GLU A 169 14.36 13.74 7.67
C GLU A 169 15.02 15.13 7.74
N ALA A 170 16.09 15.27 8.54
CA ALA A 170 16.81 16.55 8.67
C ALA A 170 17.49 17.00 7.36
N GLY A 171 17.79 16.05 6.46
CA GLY A 171 18.29 16.29 5.11
C GLY A 171 17.21 16.18 4.05
N ASP A 172 15.94 16.44 4.39
CA ASP A 172 14.77 16.31 3.49
C ASP A 172 14.69 14.96 2.77
N TYR A 173 15.03 13.89 3.49
CA TYR A 173 14.95 12.51 2.99
C TYR A 173 15.84 12.25 1.76
N GLU A 174 16.85 13.10 1.51
CA GLU A 174 17.78 12.97 0.40
C GLU A 174 18.57 11.66 0.48
N ASN A 175 18.96 11.15 -0.70
CA ASN A 175 19.81 9.97 -0.83
C ASN A 175 21.21 10.30 -0.32
N THR A 176 21.76 9.43 0.52
CA THR A 176 23.09 9.62 1.11
C THR A 176 24.16 8.73 0.48
N PHE A 177 23.73 7.72 -0.28
CA PHE A 177 24.59 6.69 -0.86
C PHE A 177 24.21 6.32 -2.29
N TYR A 178 22.92 6.20 -2.60
CA TYR A 178 22.49 5.70 -3.90
C TYR A 178 22.81 6.69 -5.03
N GLU A 179 23.41 6.17 -6.10
CA GLU A 179 23.57 6.84 -7.39
C GLU A 179 23.10 5.88 -8.51
N PRO A 180 22.34 6.37 -9.50
CA PRO A 180 21.88 5.52 -10.60
C PRO A 180 23.06 5.08 -11.48
N LEU A 181 23.01 3.85 -11.99
CA LEU A 181 24.04 3.33 -12.89
C LEU A 181 23.89 3.83 -14.33
N ASN A 182 22.66 4.13 -14.76
CA ASN A 182 22.36 4.61 -16.10
C ASN A 182 22.25 6.14 -16.13
N ASP A 183 22.66 6.71 -17.26
CA ASP A 183 22.35 8.10 -17.59
C ASP A 183 20.84 8.28 -17.83
N PRO A 184 20.28 9.47 -17.57
CA PRO A 184 18.84 9.70 -17.70
C PRO A 184 18.34 9.52 -19.14
N LEU A 185 17.19 8.88 -19.29
CA LEU A 185 16.47 8.84 -20.56
C LEU A 185 15.77 10.20 -20.79
N ASP A 186 16.21 10.93 -21.81
CA ASP A 186 15.55 12.14 -22.29
C ASP A 186 14.32 11.75 -23.13
N THR A 187 13.13 12.01 -22.62
CA THR A 187 11.88 11.57 -23.27
C THR A 187 11.57 12.32 -24.56
N ASP A 188 12.26 13.44 -24.83
CA ASP A 188 12.10 14.24 -26.05
C ASP A 188 12.97 13.72 -27.21
N ILE A 189 13.84 12.74 -26.94
CA ILE A 189 14.72 12.10 -27.93
C ILE A 189 14.20 10.68 -28.17
N THR A 190 14.10 10.28 -29.44
CA THR A 190 13.65 8.92 -29.77
C THR A 190 14.67 7.86 -29.36
N GLY A 191 14.16 6.71 -28.93
CA GLY A 191 14.96 5.56 -28.51
C GLY A 191 15.49 5.69 -27.10
N ASN A 192 16.52 4.89 -26.81
CA ASN A 192 17.27 4.87 -25.56
C ASN A 192 18.75 4.54 -25.83
N PRO A 193 19.47 5.38 -26.61
CA PRO A 193 20.82 5.07 -27.08
C PRO A 193 21.88 5.07 -25.96
N ASP A 194 21.58 5.70 -24.81
CA ASP A 194 22.53 5.95 -23.73
C ASP A 194 22.47 4.93 -22.59
N ILE A 195 21.52 3.98 -22.62
CA ILE A 195 21.43 2.95 -21.59
C ILE A 195 22.61 1.97 -21.68
N MET A 196 23.28 1.74 -20.56
CA MET A 196 24.43 0.82 -20.46
C MET A 196 24.12 -0.44 -19.65
N PHE A 197 23.20 -0.33 -18.69
CA PHE A 197 22.84 -1.39 -17.76
C PHE A 197 21.34 -1.68 -17.89
N PRO A 198 20.94 -2.57 -18.84
CA PRO A 198 19.53 -2.79 -19.18
C PRO A 198 18.73 -3.53 -18.09
N ASN A 199 19.38 -3.99 -17.03
CA ASN A 199 18.71 -4.57 -15.87
C ASN A 199 18.50 -3.55 -14.74
N ASN A 200 19.09 -2.35 -14.87
CA ASN A 200 19.11 -1.33 -13.82
C ASN A 200 18.17 -0.18 -14.14
N TRP A 201 17.66 0.48 -13.10
CA TRP A 201 16.79 1.62 -13.22
C TRP A 201 17.50 2.73 -13.98
N GLN A 202 16.70 3.46 -14.75
CA GLN A 202 17.15 4.60 -15.51
C GLN A 202 16.30 5.80 -15.10
N PRO A 203 16.92 6.87 -14.58
CA PRO A 203 16.21 8.11 -14.33
C PRO A 203 15.57 8.63 -15.62
N LEU A 204 14.45 9.35 -15.51
CA LEU A 204 13.88 10.05 -16.65
C LEU A 204 14.21 11.54 -16.56
N LYS A 205 14.47 12.14 -17.72
CA LYS A 205 14.48 13.59 -17.90
C LYS A 205 13.24 13.95 -18.71
N VAL A 206 12.32 14.65 -18.06
CA VAL A 206 11.01 15.02 -18.59
C VAL A 206 10.87 16.54 -18.54
N GLU A 207 10.56 17.17 -19.67
CA GLU A 207 10.32 18.61 -19.70
C GLU A 207 9.09 18.95 -18.83
N ASN A 208 9.25 19.94 -17.93
CA ASN A 208 8.19 20.35 -17.00
C ASN A 208 7.63 19.20 -16.15
N TYR A 209 8.49 18.29 -15.65
CA TYR A 209 8.07 17.20 -14.77
C TYR A 209 7.14 17.69 -13.65
N VAL A 210 6.01 17.01 -13.52
CA VAL A 210 5.02 17.21 -12.47
C VAL A 210 4.92 15.91 -11.69
N ASP A 211 5.09 15.97 -10.37
CA ASP A 211 4.95 14.78 -9.54
C ASP A 211 3.50 14.25 -9.52
N GLN A 212 3.32 13.08 -8.92
CA GLN A 212 2.03 12.40 -8.85
C GLN A 212 0.96 13.25 -8.11
N SER A 213 1.37 14.18 -7.25
CA SER A 213 0.53 15.11 -6.48
C SER A 213 0.31 16.45 -7.21
N GLY A 214 0.81 16.62 -8.44
CA GLY A 214 0.57 17.82 -9.25
C GLY A 214 1.58 18.95 -9.07
N ASN A 215 2.70 18.72 -8.39
CA ASN A 215 3.73 19.73 -8.14
C ASN A 215 4.83 19.70 -9.20
N ILE A 216 5.21 20.86 -9.73
CA ILE A 216 6.34 20.98 -10.68
C ILE A 216 7.65 20.74 -9.93
N ILE A 217 8.46 19.80 -10.39
CA ILE A 217 9.80 19.56 -9.84
C ILE A 217 10.84 20.30 -10.70
N PRO A 218 11.59 21.27 -10.12
CA PRO A 218 12.61 22.01 -10.85
C PRO A 218 13.65 21.08 -11.46
N GLY A 219 13.99 21.32 -12.74
CA GLY A 219 15.04 20.57 -13.44
C GLY A 219 14.55 19.33 -14.21
N GLY A 220 13.30 18.89 -14.03
CA GLY A 220 12.70 17.84 -14.86
C GLY A 220 13.27 16.43 -14.66
N GLN A 221 14.15 16.25 -13.67
CA GLN A 221 14.87 15.00 -13.42
C GLN A 221 14.90 14.74 -11.91
N PRO A 222 13.80 14.23 -11.33
CA PRO A 222 13.77 13.89 -9.91
C PRO A 222 14.79 12.78 -9.58
N PRO A 223 15.45 12.83 -8.41
CA PRO A 223 16.30 11.73 -7.94
C PRO A 223 15.45 10.49 -7.63
N PHE A 224 16.10 9.33 -7.45
CA PHE A 224 15.42 8.14 -6.93
C PHE A 224 14.81 8.48 -5.57
N LEU A 225 13.49 8.33 -5.44
CA LEU A 225 12.78 8.57 -4.19
C LEU A 225 13.05 7.46 -3.16
N SER A 226 13.82 7.78 -2.12
CA SER A 226 14.04 6.93 -0.93
C SER A 226 14.61 5.51 -1.18
N PRO A 227 15.63 5.27 -2.02
CA PRO A 227 16.23 3.95 -2.24
C PRO A 227 16.86 3.34 -0.97
N GLU A 228 17.10 4.15 0.05
CA GLU A 228 17.75 3.73 1.30
C GLU A 228 16.74 3.43 2.42
N TRP A 229 15.43 3.48 2.11
CA TRP A 229 14.35 3.44 3.12
C TRP A 229 14.27 2.16 3.94
N GLY A 230 14.91 1.06 3.50
CA GLY A 230 15.05 -0.16 4.28
C GLY A 230 15.75 0.05 5.64
N LYS A 231 16.47 1.17 5.82
CA LYS A 231 17.10 1.58 7.09
C LYS A 231 16.14 2.18 8.11
N VAL A 232 14.94 2.59 7.69
CA VAL A 232 13.99 3.24 8.59
C VAL A 232 13.50 2.24 9.64
N THR A 233 13.38 2.70 10.89
CA THR A 233 12.94 1.89 12.02
C THR A 233 11.54 1.32 11.76
N PRO A 234 11.35 -0.01 11.78
CA PRO A 234 10.07 -0.63 11.46
C PRO A 234 9.07 -0.58 12.62
N PHE A 235 7.79 -0.79 12.28
CA PHE A 235 6.70 -0.96 13.23
C PHE A 235 6.66 -2.38 13.78
N SER A 236 6.52 -3.38 12.90
CA SER A 236 6.38 -4.81 13.26
C SER A 236 7.42 -5.72 12.62
N LEU A 237 8.17 -5.24 11.62
CA LEU A 237 9.22 -6.04 10.98
C LEU A 237 10.35 -6.38 11.97
N ASN A 238 10.89 -7.58 11.84
CA ASN A 238 11.92 -8.10 12.72
C ASN A 238 13.07 -8.78 11.95
N SER A 239 14.10 -9.22 12.69
CA SER A 239 15.32 -9.79 12.13
C SER A 239 15.11 -11.08 11.34
N ASP A 240 14.05 -11.85 11.61
CA ASP A 240 13.80 -13.11 10.92
C ASP A 240 13.33 -12.91 9.48
N GLN A 241 12.84 -11.70 9.18
CA GLN A 241 12.40 -11.29 7.85
C GLN A 241 13.48 -10.50 7.11
N LEU A 242 14.60 -10.18 7.76
CA LEU A 242 15.63 -9.27 7.25
C LEU A 242 16.79 -10.02 6.58
N THR A 243 17.13 -9.61 5.37
CA THR A 243 18.41 -9.91 4.71
C THR A 243 19.23 -8.63 4.60
N VAL A 244 20.51 -8.70 5.00
CA VAL A 244 21.44 -7.56 4.92
C VAL A 244 22.41 -7.78 3.76
N TYR A 245 22.41 -6.85 2.81
CA TYR A 245 23.29 -6.85 1.65
C TYR A 245 24.38 -5.78 1.78
N PRO A 246 25.60 -6.15 2.15
CA PRO A 246 26.68 -5.19 2.32
C PRO A 246 27.20 -4.66 0.98
N LYS A 247 27.30 -3.34 0.85
CA LYS A 247 28.04 -2.64 -0.20
C LYS A 247 29.12 -1.77 0.44
N PRO A 248 30.21 -1.43 -0.27
CA PRO A 248 31.24 -0.56 0.29
C PRO A 248 30.66 0.78 0.76
N GLY A 249 30.55 0.99 2.08
CA GLY A 249 30.06 2.23 2.68
C GLY A 249 28.57 2.25 3.03
N PHE A 250 27.77 1.24 2.65
CA PHE A 250 26.35 1.18 2.98
C PHE A 250 25.83 -0.27 2.97
N ASP A 251 24.99 -0.61 3.94
CA ASP A 251 24.32 -1.91 4.00
C ASP A 251 22.86 -1.75 3.61
N TYR A 252 22.43 -2.39 2.52
CA TYR A 252 21.01 -2.44 2.18
C TYR A 252 20.29 -3.43 3.09
N LEU A 253 19.25 -2.96 3.77
CA LEU A 253 18.38 -3.78 4.61
C LEU A 253 17.14 -4.15 3.78
N VAL A 254 17.01 -5.42 3.45
CA VAL A 254 15.96 -5.95 2.59
C VAL A 254 15.08 -6.88 3.40
N TYR A 255 13.91 -6.39 3.80
CA TYR A 255 12.90 -7.20 4.48
C TYR A 255 12.03 -7.94 3.48
N HIS A 256 11.70 -9.20 3.77
CA HIS A 256 10.93 -10.09 2.92
C HIS A 256 11.49 -10.24 1.51
N ASP A 257 12.81 -10.46 1.44
CA ASP A 257 13.54 -10.56 0.17
C ASP A 257 12.89 -11.55 -0.82
N PRO A 258 12.40 -11.07 -1.98
CA PRO A 258 11.72 -11.90 -2.98
C PRO A 258 12.70 -12.66 -3.90
N ARG A 259 14.02 -12.48 -3.74
CA ARG A 259 15.10 -12.94 -4.63
C ARG A 259 15.16 -12.14 -5.95
N ASP A 260 16.10 -12.52 -6.81
CA ASP A 260 16.37 -11.80 -8.06
C ASP A 260 15.14 -11.73 -8.99
N PRO A 261 14.83 -10.56 -9.57
CA PRO A 261 13.92 -10.46 -10.70
C PRO A 261 14.54 -11.08 -11.96
N PRO A 262 13.75 -11.33 -13.03
CA PRO A 262 14.32 -11.81 -14.28
C PRO A 262 15.26 -10.75 -14.88
N TYR A 263 16.41 -11.18 -15.41
CA TYR A 263 17.35 -10.31 -16.11
C TYR A 263 17.39 -10.68 -17.58
N ILE A 264 17.61 -9.70 -18.45
CA ILE A 264 17.69 -9.94 -19.89
C ILE A 264 18.82 -10.93 -20.23
N GLN A 265 18.54 -11.88 -21.13
CA GLN A 265 19.48 -12.91 -21.56
C GLN A 265 19.79 -12.84 -23.05
N ASP A 266 20.97 -13.36 -23.43
CA ASP A 266 21.37 -13.53 -24.83
C ASP A 266 20.48 -14.59 -25.51
N GLY A 267 19.76 -14.18 -26.56
CA GLY A 267 18.85 -15.06 -27.31
C GLY A 267 17.56 -15.36 -26.55
N LEU A 268 16.67 -16.14 -27.17
CA LEU A 268 15.32 -16.48 -26.70
C LEU A 268 14.36 -15.27 -26.69
N GLY A 269 13.32 -15.35 -27.53
CA GLY A 269 12.28 -14.34 -27.68
C GLY A 269 11.30 -14.34 -26.51
N LEU A 270 10.08 -14.86 -26.70
CA LEU A 270 9.07 -14.92 -25.63
C LEU A 270 9.38 -15.94 -24.53
N ASP A 271 10.40 -16.79 -24.70
CA ASP A 271 10.84 -17.72 -23.64
C ASP A 271 11.72 -17.05 -22.58
N ASP A 272 12.18 -15.81 -22.82
CA ASP A 272 12.90 -15.01 -21.82
C ASP A 272 11.87 -14.25 -20.94
N PRO A 273 11.83 -14.48 -19.61
CA PRO A 273 10.85 -13.85 -18.73
C PRO A 273 10.94 -12.31 -18.69
N TYR A 274 12.14 -11.75 -18.86
CA TYR A 274 12.35 -10.31 -18.96
C TYR A 274 11.65 -9.78 -20.22
N LYS A 275 11.95 -10.38 -21.37
CA LYS A 275 11.42 -9.94 -22.67
C LYS A 275 9.92 -10.16 -22.77
N TRP A 276 9.43 -11.31 -22.30
CA TRP A 276 8.01 -11.63 -22.21
C TRP A 276 7.27 -10.58 -21.36
N GLY A 277 7.75 -10.32 -20.14
CA GLY A 277 7.08 -9.43 -19.20
C GLY A 277 6.99 -8.00 -19.71
N PHE A 278 8.08 -7.45 -20.26
CA PHE A 278 8.08 -6.10 -20.82
C PHE A 278 7.34 -5.99 -22.15
N ALA A 279 7.42 -6.98 -23.04
CA ALA A 279 6.63 -7.00 -24.27
C ALA A 279 5.13 -7.01 -23.98
N MET A 280 4.68 -7.81 -23.00
CA MET A 280 3.28 -7.91 -22.60
C MET A 280 2.70 -6.55 -22.18
N VAL A 281 3.49 -5.71 -21.50
CA VAL A 281 3.07 -4.36 -21.10
C VAL A 281 2.67 -3.52 -22.31
N SER A 282 3.45 -3.57 -23.40
CA SER A 282 3.12 -2.86 -24.65
C SER A 282 1.87 -3.43 -25.34
N VAL A 283 1.66 -4.76 -25.25
CA VAL A 283 0.50 -5.44 -25.83
C VAL A 283 -0.77 -5.07 -25.07
N TRP A 284 -0.75 -5.06 -23.74
CA TRP A 284 -1.91 -4.67 -22.94
C TRP A 284 -2.33 -3.21 -23.16
N ALA A 285 -1.40 -2.34 -23.54
CA ALA A 285 -1.72 -0.97 -23.93
C ALA A 285 -2.54 -0.89 -25.23
N SER A 286 -2.64 -1.96 -26.03
CA SER A 286 -3.58 -2.02 -27.15
C SER A 286 -5.05 -2.09 -26.73
N HIS A 287 -5.33 -2.34 -25.44
CA HIS A 287 -6.68 -2.40 -24.89
C HIS A 287 -7.26 -1.02 -24.55
N LEU A 288 -6.46 0.04 -24.63
CA LEU A 288 -6.82 1.39 -24.17
C LEU A 288 -7.63 2.18 -25.21
N ASP A 289 -8.08 1.56 -26.30
CA ASP A 289 -8.90 2.25 -27.32
C ASP A 289 -10.37 2.29 -26.91
N LYS A 290 -10.98 3.48 -26.87
CA LYS A 290 -12.42 3.61 -26.67
C LYS A 290 -13.26 2.85 -27.71
N ASN A 291 -12.70 2.61 -28.89
CA ASN A 291 -13.37 1.92 -30.00
C ASN A 291 -13.09 0.41 -29.99
N ASP A 292 -12.37 -0.11 -28.99
CA ASP A 292 -12.29 -1.55 -28.77
C ASP A 292 -13.72 -2.12 -28.66
N PRO A 293 -14.14 -3.02 -29.57
CA PRO A 293 -15.49 -3.56 -29.58
C PRO A 293 -15.75 -4.54 -28.41
N THR A 294 -14.72 -4.89 -27.64
CA THR A 294 -14.79 -5.84 -26.54
C THR A 294 -15.54 -5.23 -25.36
N MET A 295 -16.58 -5.92 -24.91
CA MET A 295 -17.31 -5.61 -23.69
C MET A 295 -16.86 -6.57 -22.59
N MET A 296 -16.55 -6.04 -21.42
CA MET A 296 -16.18 -6.82 -20.23
C MET A 296 -17.27 -6.69 -19.17
N ASP A 297 -17.63 -7.81 -18.54
CA ASP A 297 -18.43 -7.77 -17.32
C ASP A 297 -17.50 -7.46 -16.14
N ILE A 298 -17.54 -6.21 -15.67
CA ILE A 298 -16.61 -5.72 -14.65
C ILE A 298 -17.18 -5.85 -13.22
N SER A 299 -18.35 -6.46 -13.07
CA SER A 299 -18.98 -6.59 -11.76
C SER A 299 -18.34 -7.71 -10.92
N PRO A 300 -18.61 -7.76 -9.60
CA PRO A 300 -18.12 -8.83 -8.76
C PRO A 300 -18.61 -10.22 -9.17
N ARG A 301 -19.59 -10.33 -10.08
CA ARG A 301 -20.02 -11.60 -10.67
C ARG A 301 -18.92 -12.27 -11.48
N SER A 302 -18.12 -11.46 -12.17
CA SER A 302 -17.19 -11.93 -13.20
C SER A 302 -15.73 -11.62 -12.86
N LEU A 303 -15.46 -10.59 -12.04
CA LEU A 303 -14.13 -10.25 -11.54
C LEU A 303 -14.05 -10.47 -10.03
N GLY A 304 -12.88 -10.90 -9.55
CA GLY A 304 -12.63 -11.12 -8.13
C GLY A 304 -11.16 -11.06 -7.79
N ASN A 305 -10.70 -12.02 -6.98
CA ASN A 305 -9.31 -12.13 -6.57
C ASN A 305 -8.84 -13.58 -6.67
N VAL A 306 -7.52 -13.78 -6.79
CA VAL A 306 -6.90 -15.11 -6.76
C VAL A 306 -6.39 -15.44 -5.36
N SER A 307 -6.48 -16.72 -4.97
CA SER A 307 -5.87 -17.21 -3.73
C SER A 307 -4.35 -17.09 -3.81
N ILE A 308 -3.72 -16.65 -2.71
CA ILE A 308 -2.26 -16.54 -2.62
C ILE A 308 -1.54 -17.88 -2.85
N ASP A 309 -2.18 -19.00 -2.50
CA ASP A 309 -1.64 -20.35 -2.73
C ASP A 309 -1.53 -20.73 -4.21
N SER A 310 -2.21 -19.99 -5.08
CA SER A 310 -2.22 -20.19 -6.53
C SER A 310 -1.33 -19.19 -7.28
N TYR A 311 -0.55 -18.39 -6.56
CA TYR A 311 0.35 -17.42 -7.20
C TYR A 311 1.54 -18.11 -7.88
N PRO A 312 1.98 -17.58 -9.03
CA PRO A 312 3.06 -18.18 -9.79
C PRO A 312 4.38 -18.15 -9.02
N THR A 313 5.15 -19.23 -9.12
CA THR A 313 6.45 -19.37 -8.43
C THR A 313 7.64 -19.44 -9.38
N ASP A 314 7.40 -19.73 -10.64
CA ASP A 314 8.35 -19.74 -11.75
C ASP A 314 7.73 -19.12 -13.01
N PHE A 315 8.54 -18.97 -14.07
CA PHE A 315 8.12 -18.27 -15.28
C PHE A 315 6.96 -18.97 -16.00
N GLU A 316 7.00 -20.29 -16.10
CA GLU A 316 5.93 -21.08 -16.73
C GLU A 316 4.57 -20.85 -16.04
N ASP A 317 4.57 -20.70 -14.72
CA ASP A 317 3.38 -20.31 -13.97
C ASP A 317 2.93 -18.87 -14.30
N TYR A 318 3.86 -17.90 -14.46
CA TYR A 318 3.52 -16.52 -14.83
C TYR A 318 2.87 -16.44 -16.21
N ASP A 319 3.40 -17.15 -17.19
CA ASP A 319 2.85 -17.22 -18.56
C ASP A 319 1.44 -17.83 -18.57
N SER A 320 1.18 -18.76 -17.65
CA SER A 320 -0.14 -19.36 -17.47
C SER A 320 -1.11 -18.48 -16.66
N PHE A 321 -0.58 -17.62 -15.78
CA PHE A 321 -1.37 -16.77 -14.89
C PHE A 321 -1.89 -15.52 -15.61
N TYR A 322 -1.01 -14.78 -16.29
CA TYR A 322 -1.42 -13.56 -17.01
C TYR A 322 -1.76 -13.88 -18.46
N THR A 323 -2.93 -13.46 -18.91
CA THR A 323 -3.29 -13.68 -20.31
C THR A 323 -2.57 -12.67 -21.20
N PHE A 324 -1.53 -13.13 -21.91
CA PHE A 324 -0.60 -12.26 -22.65
C PHE A 324 -1.30 -11.28 -23.60
N VAL A 325 -2.25 -11.75 -24.42
CA VAL A 325 -2.95 -10.92 -25.41
C VAL A 325 -4.24 -10.34 -24.86
N GLU A 326 -5.14 -11.12 -24.26
CA GLU A 326 -6.47 -10.62 -23.87
C GLU A 326 -6.48 -9.78 -22.58
N GLY A 327 -5.39 -9.84 -21.82
CA GLY A 327 -5.23 -9.17 -20.55
C GLY A 327 -5.95 -9.84 -19.38
N GLY A 328 -5.62 -9.37 -18.17
CA GLY A 328 -6.17 -9.88 -16.93
C GLY A 328 -5.48 -11.14 -16.38
N ASP A 329 -6.11 -11.70 -15.35
CA ASP A 329 -5.65 -12.86 -14.58
C ASP A 329 -6.80 -13.88 -14.42
N PRO A 330 -6.60 -15.07 -13.79
CA PRO A 330 -7.62 -16.09 -13.71
C PRO A 330 -8.56 -15.88 -12.52
N SER A 331 -8.68 -14.65 -12.00
CA SER A 331 -9.50 -14.37 -10.82
C SER A 331 -10.98 -14.74 -11.05
N PRO A 332 -11.55 -15.63 -10.22
CA PRO A 332 -12.97 -15.94 -10.32
C PRO A 332 -13.81 -14.82 -9.73
N GLY A 333 -14.91 -14.49 -10.42
CA GLY A 333 -15.99 -13.71 -9.81
C GLY A 333 -16.82 -14.53 -8.80
N ARG A 334 -17.85 -13.90 -8.25
CA ARG A 334 -18.72 -14.41 -7.18
C ARG A 334 -20.16 -14.37 -7.60
N GLU A 335 -20.88 -15.48 -7.48
CA GLU A 335 -22.27 -15.52 -7.91
C GLU A 335 -23.21 -14.74 -7.00
N ILE A 336 -23.01 -14.78 -5.68
CA ILE A 336 -23.97 -14.31 -4.66
C ILE A 336 -23.31 -13.31 -3.71
N ASN A 337 -23.99 -12.20 -3.44
CA ASN A 337 -23.63 -11.28 -2.35
C ASN A 337 -24.07 -11.90 -1.01
N PRO A 338 -23.15 -12.18 -0.07
CA PRO A 338 -23.45 -12.88 1.17
C PRO A 338 -24.31 -12.05 2.15
N SER A 339 -24.24 -10.72 2.06
CA SER A 339 -25.03 -9.82 2.93
C SER A 339 -26.49 -9.72 2.50
N THR A 340 -26.78 -9.80 1.20
CA THR A 340 -28.14 -9.65 0.66
C THR A 340 -28.79 -10.97 0.25
N GLY A 341 -28.00 -12.02 0.01
CA GLY A 341 -28.46 -13.31 -0.52
C GLY A 341 -28.88 -13.26 -2.00
N MET A 342 -28.66 -12.13 -2.67
CA MET A 342 -29.00 -11.91 -4.09
C MET A 342 -27.77 -12.11 -4.97
N PRO A 343 -27.94 -12.53 -6.24
CA PRO A 343 -26.83 -12.60 -7.17
C PRO A 343 -26.24 -11.21 -7.46
N TYR A 344 -24.93 -11.12 -7.69
CA TYR A 344 -24.34 -9.89 -8.21
C TYR A 344 -24.83 -9.63 -9.63
N GLU A 345 -25.29 -8.40 -9.89
CA GLU A 345 -25.74 -8.00 -11.21
C GLU A 345 -24.55 -7.85 -12.17
N SER A 346 -24.76 -8.17 -13.44
CA SER A 346 -23.73 -7.98 -14.47
C SER A 346 -23.63 -6.51 -14.85
N GLN A 347 -22.40 -6.03 -15.09
CA GLN A 347 -22.12 -4.67 -15.53
C GLN A 347 -21.17 -4.72 -16.72
N LEU A 348 -21.73 -4.72 -17.93
CA LEU A 348 -20.97 -4.73 -19.18
C LEU A 348 -20.45 -3.32 -19.52
N VAL A 349 -19.13 -3.17 -19.61
CA VAL A 349 -18.43 -1.91 -19.93
C VAL A 349 -17.45 -2.14 -21.10
N PRO A 350 -17.26 -1.18 -22.02
CA PRO A 350 -16.22 -1.29 -23.05
C PRO A 350 -14.83 -1.47 -22.40
N ARG A 351 -14.04 -2.42 -22.90
CA ARG A 351 -12.70 -2.73 -22.35
C ARG A 351 -11.79 -1.51 -22.32
N GLY A 352 -11.82 -0.67 -23.37
CA GLY A 352 -11.03 0.57 -23.41
C GLY A 352 -11.45 1.63 -22.41
N ASP A 353 -12.72 1.71 -22.04
CA ASP A 353 -13.15 2.59 -20.96
C ASP A 353 -12.71 2.03 -19.60
N TYR A 354 -12.91 0.73 -19.38
CA TYR A 354 -12.54 0.09 -18.11
C TYR A 354 -11.04 0.16 -17.83
N THR A 355 -10.20 -0.20 -18.80
CA THR A 355 -8.73 -0.29 -18.60
C THR A 355 -8.08 1.08 -18.41
N ARG A 356 -8.52 2.12 -19.13
CA ARG A 356 -8.07 3.51 -18.92
C ARG A 356 -8.48 4.04 -17.54
N VAL A 357 -9.74 3.83 -17.16
CA VAL A 357 -10.23 4.23 -15.84
C VAL A 357 -9.49 3.49 -14.74
N LEU A 358 -9.26 2.19 -14.91
CA LEU A 358 -8.57 1.40 -13.93
C LEU A 358 -7.12 1.88 -13.72
N ALA A 359 -6.42 2.16 -14.82
CA ALA A 359 -5.07 2.71 -14.80
C ALA A 359 -5.01 4.07 -14.08
N GLU A 360 -5.97 4.97 -14.29
CA GLU A 360 -6.00 6.29 -13.62
C GLU A 360 -6.50 6.25 -12.17
N PHE A 361 -7.52 5.44 -11.86
CA PHE A 361 -8.09 5.34 -10.52
C PHE A 361 -7.04 4.90 -9.49
N TRP A 362 -6.27 3.87 -9.84
CA TRP A 362 -5.18 3.37 -9.00
C TRP A 362 -3.83 4.03 -9.30
N ALA A 363 -3.77 4.98 -10.24
CA ALA A 363 -2.59 5.83 -10.41
C ALA A 363 -2.44 6.81 -9.26
N ASP A 364 -3.48 7.04 -8.46
CA ASP A 364 -3.52 8.03 -7.38
C ASP A 364 -3.02 9.38 -7.89
N GLY A 365 -3.81 10.04 -8.74
CA GLY A 365 -3.45 11.30 -9.41
C GLY A 365 -3.25 12.51 -8.48
N PRO A 366 -3.15 13.73 -9.03
CA PRO A 366 -2.71 14.93 -8.30
C PRO A 366 -3.58 15.31 -7.10
N ASP A 367 -4.85 14.92 -7.10
CA ASP A 367 -5.78 15.21 -6.01
C ASP A 367 -5.89 14.06 -4.97
N SER A 368 -5.01 13.05 -5.04
CA SER A 368 -5.05 11.84 -4.22
C SER A 368 -4.05 11.84 -3.06
N GLU A 369 -4.18 10.87 -2.15
CA GLU A 369 -3.36 10.75 -0.95
C GLU A 369 -2.15 9.81 -1.11
N THR A 370 -1.70 9.55 -2.35
CA THR A 370 -0.73 8.49 -2.70
C THR A 370 -1.21 7.08 -2.27
N PRO A 371 -0.54 5.97 -2.65
CA PRO A 371 -1.04 4.62 -2.36
C PRO A 371 -1.35 4.34 -0.88
N PRO A 372 -0.50 4.68 0.11
CA PRO A 372 -0.81 4.42 1.51
C PRO A 372 -2.03 5.24 1.99
N GLY A 373 -2.19 6.49 1.55
CA GLY A 373 -3.32 7.33 1.95
C GLY A 373 -4.63 6.92 1.28
N HIS A 374 -4.60 6.41 0.04
CA HIS A 374 -5.80 5.89 -0.64
C HIS A 374 -6.46 4.78 0.21
N TRP A 375 -5.67 3.89 0.82
CA TRP A 375 -6.23 2.85 1.69
C TRP A 375 -6.78 3.37 3.02
N PHE A 376 -6.33 4.53 3.50
CA PHE A 376 -6.99 5.24 4.59
C PHE A 376 -8.33 5.85 4.14
N THR A 377 -8.42 6.39 2.92
CA THR A 377 -9.69 6.85 2.34
C THR A 377 -10.68 5.68 2.19
N ILE A 378 -10.22 4.50 1.78
CA ILE A 378 -11.04 3.27 1.74
C ILE A 378 -11.47 2.84 3.14
N LEU A 379 -10.57 2.84 4.13
CA LEU A 379 -10.90 2.56 5.52
C LEU A 379 -11.96 3.55 6.05
N ASN A 380 -11.83 4.83 5.75
CA ASN A 380 -12.81 5.86 6.12
C ASN A 380 -14.17 5.60 5.45
N TYR A 381 -14.18 5.27 4.16
CA TYR A 381 -15.39 4.85 3.45
C TYR A 381 -16.07 3.65 4.13
N VAL A 382 -15.30 2.63 4.54
CA VAL A 382 -15.79 1.45 5.27
C VAL A 382 -16.36 1.86 6.63
N ASN A 383 -15.64 2.70 7.38
CA ASN A 383 -16.03 3.19 8.70
C ASN A 383 -17.34 3.98 8.69
N ASP A 384 -17.60 4.67 7.58
CA ASP A 384 -18.78 5.51 7.36
C ASP A 384 -19.99 4.69 6.83
N GLN A 385 -19.83 3.39 6.51
CA GLN A 385 -20.94 2.55 6.07
C GLN A 385 -21.88 2.18 7.24
N PRO A 386 -23.21 2.40 7.13
CA PRO A 386 -24.18 1.99 8.15
C PRO A 386 -24.23 0.49 8.41
N GLN A 387 -23.84 -0.32 7.42
CA GLN A 387 -23.83 -1.78 7.50
C GLN A 387 -22.65 -2.29 8.32
N LEU A 388 -21.63 -1.45 8.58
CA LEU A 388 -20.50 -1.84 9.40
C LEU A 388 -20.93 -1.90 10.87
N VAL A 389 -20.78 -3.09 11.46
CA VAL A 389 -20.86 -3.26 12.91
C VAL A 389 -19.44 -3.23 13.45
N LYS A 390 -19.06 -2.12 14.10
CA LYS A 390 -17.70 -1.86 14.63
C LYS A 390 -17.32 -2.79 15.78
N LYS A 391 -17.03 -4.05 15.45
CA LYS A 391 -16.57 -5.11 16.36
C LYS A 391 -15.21 -5.54 15.92
N PHE A 392 -14.22 -5.45 16.82
CA PHE A 392 -12.87 -5.86 16.49
C PHE A 392 -12.84 -7.33 16.07
N ARG A 393 -12.32 -7.62 14.87
CA ARG A 393 -12.35 -8.95 14.24
C ARG A 393 -13.74 -9.54 14.05
N GLY A 394 -14.76 -8.69 13.94
CA GLY A 394 -16.17 -9.09 13.85
C GLY A 394 -16.73 -9.74 15.11
N LYS A 395 -15.99 -9.67 16.24
CA LYS A 395 -16.31 -10.37 17.49
C LYS A 395 -16.37 -9.40 18.67
N GLY A 396 -16.97 -9.88 19.77
CA GLY A 396 -17.05 -9.13 21.01
C GLY A 396 -18.06 -7.98 20.98
N ASP A 397 -17.80 -7.00 21.83
CA ASP A 397 -18.64 -5.81 22.03
C ASP A 397 -18.46 -4.83 20.88
N VAL A 398 -19.52 -4.05 20.64
CA VAL A 398 -19.45 -2.95 19.66
C VAL A 398 -18.61 -1.84 20.27
N LEU A 399 -17.55 -1.47 19.57
CA LEU A 399 -16.64 -0.41 19.97
C LEU A 399 -17.27 0.97 19.74
N SER A 400 -16.84 1.95 20.53
CA SER A 400 -17.12 3.35 20.23
C SER A 400 -16.43 3.78 18.92
N ASP A 401 -16.94 4.82 18.27
CA ASP A 401 -16.32 5.35 17.04
C ASP A 401 -14.86 5.73 17.27
N LEU A 402 -14.57 6.43 18.37
CA LEU A 402 -13.20 6.79 18.73
C LEU A 402 -12.31 5.56 18.89
N GLU A 403 -12.74 4.56 19.67
CA GLU A 403 -11.94 3.35 19.88
C GLU A 403 -11.72 2.56 18.58
N TRP A 404 -12.72 2.48 17.71
CA TRP A 404 -12.58 1.85 16.40
C TRP A 404 -11.57 2.60 15.53
N ASP A 405 -11.70 3.93 15.45
CA ASP A 405 -10.83 4.77 14.62
C ASP A 405 -9.38 4.72 15.11
N VAL A 406 -9.12 4.84 16.43
CA VAL A 406 -7.74 4.78 16.95
C VAL A 406 -7.08 3.42 16.69
N LYS A 407 -7.81 2.31 16.89
CA LYS A 407 -7.27 0.95 16.67
C LYS A 407 -7.03 0.69 15.19
N SER A 408 -7.99 1.05 14.34
CA SER A 408 -7.88 0.84 12.89
C SER A 408 -6.76 1.67 12.26
N TYR A 409 -6.63 2.94 12.63
CA TYR A 409 -5.54 3.80 12.14
C TYR A 409 -4.16 3.40 12.66
N PHE A 410 -4.07 2.93 13.90
CA PHE A 410 -2.81 2.41 14.44
C PHE A 410 -2.34 1.18 13.67
N ILE A 411 -3.23 0.20 13.43
CA ILE A 411 -2.90 -0.99 12.65
C ILE A 411 -2.52 -0.61 11.22
N LEU A 412 -3.40 0.13 10.51
CA LEU A 412 -3.20 0.44 9.11
C LEU A 412 -1.97 1.33 8.91
N GLY A 413 -1.77 2.34 9.75
CA GLY A 413 -0.62 3.23 9.71
C GLY A 413 0.69 2.47 9.85
N GLY A 414 0.81 1.63 10.89
CA GLY A 414 1.99 0.78 11.09
C GLY A 414 2.22 -0.20 9.94
N THR A 415 1.16 -0.77 9.39
CA THR A 415 1.23 -1.67 8.23
C THR A 415 1.74 -0.95 6.98
N MET A 416 1.21 0.23 6.66
CA MET A 416 1.69 1.00 5.51
C MET A 416 3.16 1.42 5.68
N HIS A 417 3.57 1.78 6.90
CA HIS A 417 4.96 2.10 7.21
C HIS A 417 5.91 0.90 6.96
N ASP A 418 5.54 -0.29 7.42
CA ASP A 418 6.33 -1.51 7.18
C ASP A 418 6.38 -1.90 5.69
N VAL A 419 5.27 -1.72 4.96
CA VAL A 419 5.26 -1.90 3.50
C VAL A 419 6.25 -0.95 2.83
N ALA A 420 6.27 0.33 3.21
CA ALA A 420 7.21 1.29 2.66
C ALA A 420 8.66 0.86 2.89
N ILE A 421 9.01 0.39 4.09
CA ILE A 421 10.35 -0.11 4.44
C ILE A 421 10.74 -1.32 3.58
N SER A 422 9.87 -2.32 3.51
CA SER A 422 10.16 -3.56 2.76
C SER A 422 10.26 -3.27 1.25
N ALA A 423 9.25 -2.62 0.67
CA ALA A 423 9.21 -2.37 -0.78
C ALA A 423 10.34 -1.44 -1.25
N TRP A 424 10.66 -0.36 -0.53
CA TRP A 424 11.75 0.53 -0.93
C TRP A 424 13.14 -0.02 -0.59
N GLY A 425 13.28 -0.84 0.46
CA GLY A 425 14.51 -1.61 0.68
C GLY A 425 14.83 -2.55 -0.48
N ILE A 426 13.82 -3.26 -0.99
CA ILE A 426 13.91 -4.12 -2.18
C ILE A 426 14.25 -3.27 -3.42
N LYS A 427 13.47 -2.21 -3.69
CA LYS A 427 13.68 -1.34 -4.86
C LYS A 427 15.07 -0.72 -4.90
N GLY A 428 15.57 -0.24 -3.77
CA GLY A 428 16.90 0.36 -3.71
C GLY A 428 18.05 -0.64 -3.87
N TYR A 429 17.88 -1.88 -3.40
CA TYR A 429 18.89 -2.92 -3.55
C TYR A 429 18.94 -3.52 -4.96
N TYR A 430 17.78 -3.93 -5.48
CA TYR A 430 17.69 -4.57 -6.80
C TYR A 430 17.78 -3.58 -7.95
N ASP A 431 17.42 -2.31 -7.72
CA ASP A 431 17.55 -1.22 -8.68
C ASP A 431 16.96 -1.57 -10.06
N TYR A 432 15.83 -2.29 -10.09
CA TYR A 432 15.33 -2.91 -11.32
C TYR A 432 14.67 -1.92 -12.29
N ILE A 433 14.88 -2.16 -13.59
CA ILE A 433 14.44 -1.31 -14.71
C ILE A 433 12.91 -1.17 -14.83
N ARG A 434 12.47 -0.07 -15.47
CA ARG A 434 11.05 0.24 -15.77
C ARG A 434 10.68 -0.07 -17.23
N PRO A 435 9.39 -0.29 -17.56
CA PRO A 435 8.98 -0.66 -18.91
C PRO A 435 9.39 0.30 -20.02
N ILE A 436 9.32 1.62 -19.82
CA ILE A 436 9.71 2.57 -20.88
C ILE A 436 11.18 2.40 -21.29
N SER A 437 12.08 2.29 -20.32
CA SER A 437 13.51 2.10 -20.58
C SER A 437 13.79 0.73 -21.20
N ALA A 438 13.16 -0.33 -20.67
CA ALA A 438 13.34 -1.70 -21.15
C ALA A 438 12.82 -1.89 -22.59
N ILE A 439 11.61 -1.42 -22.89
CA ILE A 439 10.98 -1.54 -24.21
C ILE A 439 11.77 -0.74 -25.24
N ARG A 440 12.14 0.50 -24.95
CA ARG A 440 12.94 1.32 -25.89
C ARG A 440 14.33 0.73 -26.11
N TYR A 441 14.98 0.23 -25.05
CA TYR A 441 16.27 -0.47 -25.19
C TYR A 441 16.16 -1.69 -26.11
N MET A 442 15.21 -2.60 -25.86
CA MET A 442 15.03 -3.80 -26.68
C MET A 442 14.65 -3.45 -28.13
N ALA A 443 13.84 -2.41 -28.33
CA ALA A 443 13.46 -1.93 -29.65
C ALA A 443 14.64 -1.38 -30.47
N ASP A 444 15.55 -0.65 -29.82
CA ASP A 444 16.77 -0.12 -30.45
C ASP A 444 17.72 -1.23 -30.90
N GLN A 445 17.72 -2.37 -30.21
CA GLN A 445 18.51 -3.54 -30.64
C GLN A 445 17.91 -4.23 -31.88
N GLY A 446 16.57 -4.26 -31.99
CA GLY A 446 15.86 -4.94 -33.06
C GLY A 446 14.92 -6.02 -32.55
N GLN A 447 14.90 -7.19 -33.17
CA GLN A 447 13.99 -8.30 -32.81
C GLN A 447 14.72 -9.55 -32.35
N SER A 448 14.14 -10.33 -31.43
CA SER A 448 14.75 -11.55 -30.88
C SER A 448 14.01 -12.86 -31.21
N THR A 449 13.03 -12.83 -32.11
CA THR A 449 12.18 -13.99 -32.45
C THR A 449 12.81 -14.94 -33.46
N ASP A 450 13.33 -14.45 -34.60
CA ASP A 450 13.94 -15.30 -35.63
C ASP A 450 15.38 -14.83 -35.98
N PRO A 451 16.42 -15.62 -35.67
CA PRO A 451 17.81 -15.28 -35.99
C PRO A 451 18.13 -15.19 -37.48
N ASN A 452 17.24 -15.64 -38.36
CA ASN A 452 17.42 -15.58 -39.81
C ASN A 452 16.74 -14.38 -40.46
N ASP A 453 15.87 -13.66 -39.72
CA ASP A 453 15.18 -12.47 -40.22
C ASP A 453 16.03 -11.21 -40.03
N ALA A 454 15.64 -10.14 -40.74
CA ALA A 454 16.30 -8.84 -40.61
C ALA A 454 16.18 -8.28 -39.18
N SER A 455 17.14 -7.42 -38.82
CA SER A 455 17.20 -6.75 -37.52
C SER A 455 17.22 -7.70 -36.32
N TYR A 456 17.69 -8.94 -36.50
CA TYR A 456 17.85 -9.84 -35.37
C TYR A 456 18.93 -9.34 -34.42
N ASP A 457 18.60 -9.30 -33.14
CA ASP A 457 19.54 -9.13 -32.05
C ASP A 457 19.13 -10.00 -30.85
N PRO A 458 20.06 -10.68 -30.16
CA PRO A 458 19.75 -11.48 -28.98
C PRO A 458 19.05 -10.69 -27.86
N HIS A 459 19.27 -9.38 -27.73
CA HIS A 459 18.59 -8.48 -26.79
C HIS A 459 17.40 -7.72 -27.41
N GLY A 460 17.06 -8.01 -28.67
CA GLY A 460 15.90 -7.43 -29.34
C GLY A 460 14.57 -7.76 -28.67
N ILE A 461 13.54 -6.98 -28.98
CA ILE A 461 12.18 -7.24 -28.48
C ILE A 461 11.54 -8.41 -29.25
N PRO A 462 10.82 -9.32 -28.59
CA PRO A 462 10.16 -10.42 -29.29
C PRO A 462 9.02 -9.90 -30.18
N LEU A 463 8.98 -10.38 -31.42
CA LEU A 463 7.86 -10.16 -32.33
C LEU A 463 6.62 -10.94 -31.87
N VAL A 464 5.48 -10.25 -31.89
CA VAL A 464 4.17 -10.76 -31.54
C VAL A 464 3.23 -10.41 -32.70
N PRO A 465 2.73 -11.37 -33.49
CA PRO A 465 1.95 -11.08 -34.68
C PRO A 465 0.77 -10.13 -34.40
N ASN A 466 0.64 -9.07 -35.20
CA ASN A 466 -0.34 -7.98 -35.06
C ASN A 466 -0.13 -7.02 -33.87
N TYR A 467 0.92 -7.20 -33.06
CA TYR A 467 1.19 -6.33 -31.91
C TYR A 467 2.60 -5.77 -31.89
N ILE A 468 3.61 -6.57 -32.20
CA ILE A 468 5.03 -6.19 -32.23
C ILE A 468 5.62 -6.74 -33.52
N GLU A 469 6.01 -5.85 -34.42
CA GLU A 469 6.43 -6.21 -35.78
C GLU A 469 7.62 -5.38 -36.25
N VAL A 470 8.35 -5.90 -37.23
CA VAL A 470 9.35 -5.13 -37.98
C VAL A 470 8.65 -4.28 -39.04
N VAL A 471 9.02 -3.01 -39.15
CA VAL A 471 8.59 -2.11 -40.21
C VAL A 471 9.15 -2.61 -41.55
N LYS A 472 8.27 -2.87 -42.52
CA LYS A 472 8.62 -3.38 -43.86
C LYS A 472 8.55 -2.29 -44.92
N GLU A 473 9.18 -2.51 -46.06
CA GLU A 473 8.99 -1.63 -47.22
C GLU A 473 7.51 -1.56 -47.62
N GLY A 474 7.00 -0.33 -47.81
CA GLY A 474 5.58 -0.08 -48.10
C GLY A 474 4.67 -0.03 -46.86
N ASP A 475 5.21 -0.23 -45.65
CA ASP A 475 4.49 0.02 -44.41
C ASP A 475 4.24 1.55 -44.25
N PRO A 476 3.07 1.99 -43.73
CA PRO A 476 2.83 3.40 -43.44
C PRO A 476 3.89 4.06 -42.54
N LEU A 477 4.54 3.28 -41.67
CA LEU A 477 5.62 3.74 -40.80
C LEU A 477 7.00 3.69 -41.44
N ALA A 478 7.16 3.15 -42.66
CA ALA A 478 8.45 3.03 -43.34
C ALA A 478 9.16 4.39 -43.53
N GLY A 479 8.39 5.48 -43.58
CA GLY A 479 8.89 6.82 -43.84
C GLY A 479 9.00 7.12 -45.35
N ALA A 480 9.31 8.37 -45.69
CA ALA A 480 9.29 8.83 -47.08
C ALA A 480 10.41 8.22 -47.95
N PHE A 481 11.48 7.75 -47.31
CA PHE A 481 12.68 7.20 -47.91
C PHE A 481 13.01 5.80 -47.36
N ASN A 482 12.03 5.09 -46.80
CA ASN A 482 12.22 3.81 -46.10
C ASN A 482 13.19 3.91 -44.91
N GLU A 483 13.33 5.09 -44.29
CA GLU A 483 14.25 5.37 -43.19
C GLU A 483 13.97 4.55 -41.91
N ASN A 484 12.75 4.08 -41.74
CA ASN A 484 12.34 3.26 -40.60
C ASN A 484 12.24 1.76 -40.94
N VAL A 485 12.50 1.35 -42.18
CA VAL A 485 12.45 -0.08 -42.54
C VAL A 485 13.51 -0.83 -41.74
N GLY A 486 13.09 -1.92 -41.09
CA GLY A 486 13.93 -2.69 -40.17
C GLY A 486 13.81 -2.28 -38.70
N LYS A 487 13.21 -1.12 -38.39
CA LYS A 487 12.87 -0.75 -37.01
C LYS A 487 11.68 -1.56 -36.48
N ILE A 488 11.49 -1.54 -35.17
CA ILE A 488 10.33 -2.16 -34.53
C ILE A 488 9.16 -1.17 -34.43
N LYS A 489 7.94 -1.68 -34.68
CA LYS A 489 6.68 -0.98 -34.44
C LYS A 489 5.81 -1.76 -33.45
N LEU A 490 5.02 -1.03 -32.67
CA LEU A 490 4.09 -1.54 -31.65
C LEU A 490 2.66 -1.12 -32.01
N PHE A 491 1.69 -2.01 -31.85
CA PHE A 491 0.26 -1.69 -31.88
C PHE A 491 -0.23 -1.47 -30.44
N THR A 492 -0.33 -0.21 -30.02
CA THR A 492 -0.44 0.22 -28.62
C THR A 492 -1.12 1.58 -28.54
N TRP A 493 -1.45 2.05 -27.33
CA TRP A 493 -1.82 3.45 -27.10
C TRP A 493 -0.76 4.37 -27.72
N ARG A 494 -1.20 5.34 -28.52
CA ARG A 494 -0.32 6.09 -29.42
C ARG A 494 0.56 7.14 -28.74
N GLY A 495 0.34 7.41 -27.47
CA GLY A 495 1.18 8.33 -26.70
C GLY A 495 0.63 9.75 -26.58
N PRO A 496 1.28 10.56 -25.73
CA PRO A 496 0.83 11.92 -25.40
C PRO A 496 0.86 12.90 -26.58
N ASP A 497 1.67 12.65 -27.62
CA ASP A 497 1.78 13.53 -28.80
C ASP A 497 0.48 13.65 -29.61
N PHE A 498 -0.46 12.72 -29.39
CA PHE A 498 -1.79 12.75 -30.01
C PHE A 498 -2.83 13.50 -29.17
N ILE A 499 -2.44 14.06 -28.02
CA ILE A 499 -3.33 14.76 -27.08
C ILE A 499 -2.86 16.21 -26.95
N VAL A 500 -3.64 17.15 -27.50
CA VAL A 500 -3.35 18.59 -27.37
C VAL A 500 -4.11 19.18 -26.19
N ASP A 501 -5.39 18.83 -26.05
CA ASP A 501 -6.23 19.15 -24.89
C ASP A 501 -6.77 17.85 -24.28
N PRO A 502 -6.32 17.42 -23.09
CA PRO A 502 -6.77 16.17 -22.46
C PRO A 502 -8.26 16.16 -22.10
N ASN A 503 -8.98 17.29 -22.18
CA ASN A 503 -10.43 17.32 -21.99
C ASN A 503 -11.21 17.03 -23.28
N GLU A 504 -10.57 17.14 -24.44
CA GLU A 504 -11.23 17.04 -25.75
C GLU A 504 -10.65 15.95 -26.65
N ASP A 505 -9.35 15.69 -26.51
CA ASP A 505 -8.58 14.77 -27.35
C ASP A 505 -8.39 13.40 -26.68
N GLU A 506 -8.12 12.42 -27.54
CA GLU A 506 -7.78 11.05 -27.16
C GLU A 506 -6.68 10.56 -28.08
N ALA A 507 -5.67 9.89 -27.53
CA ALA A 507 -4.62 9.35 -28.37
C ALA A 507 -5.11 8.11 -29.10
N GLY A 508 -5.98 7.28 -28.53
CA GLY A 508 -6.41 6.02 -29.14
C GLY A 508 -5.25 5.02 -29.38
N VAL A 509 -5.54 3.91 -30.05
CA VAL A 509 -4.55 2.84 -30.30
C VAL A 509 -4.19 2.75 -31.78
N GLY A 510 -2.92 2.45 -32.07
CA GLY A 510 -2.45 2.26 -33.44
C GLY A 510 -0.99 1.84 -33.51
N TRP A 511 -0.50 1.63 -34.74
CA TRP A 511 0.91 1.36 -34.98
C TRP A 511 1.75 2.61 -34.75
N ILE A 512 2.74 2.53 -33.86
CA ILE A 512 3.78 3.54 -33.62
C ILE A 512 5.17 2.90 -33.72
N LEU A 513 6.22 3.70 -33.89
CA LEU A 513 7.59 3.22 -33.73
C LEU A 513 7.84 2.90 -32.24
N ALA A 514 8.47 1.76 -31.96
CA ALA A 514 8.68 1.29 -30.59
C ALA A 514 9.62 2.19 -29.78
N GLU A 515 10.58 2.84 -30.45
CA GLU A 515 11.51 3.84 -29.90
C GLU A 515 10.80 5.11 -29.37
N GLU A 516 9.52 5.31 -29.73
CA GLU A 516 8.67 6.43 -29.29
C GLU A 516 7.64 6.01 -28.23
N TRP A 517 7.69 4.78 -27.73
CA TRP A 517 6.66 4.26 -26.83
C TRP A 517 6.61 5.03 -25.50
N PHE A 518 5.39 5.30 -25.03
CA PHE A 518 5.09 5.82 -23.70
C PHE A 518 4.07 4.93 -22.98
N PRO A 519 4.20 4.75 -21.65
CA PRO A 519 3.13 4.18 -20.84
C PRO A 519 1.91 5.10 -20.83
N TYR A 520 0.72 4.55 -20.53
CA TYR A 520 -0.51 5.33 -20.38
C TYR A 520 -0.46 6.17 -19.11
N GLN A 521 0.16 7.34 -19.22
CA GLN A 521 0.39 8.32 -18.17
C GLN A 521 0.40 9.74 -18.78
N ARG A 522 0.38 10.77 -17.93
CA ARG A 522 0.61 12.14 -18.38
C ARG A 522 2.04 12.31 -18.92
N PRO A 523 2.28 13.14 -19.94
CA PRO A 523 3.63 13.41 -20.44
C PRO A 523 4.55 14.00 -19.37
N SER A 524 4.00 14.77 -18.42
CA SER A 524 4.76 15.35 -17.30
C SER A 524 5.07 14.37 -16.17
N PHE A 525 4.51 13.15 -16.19
CA PHE A 525 4.71 12.10 -15.18
C PHE A 525 4.70 10.73 -15.86
N VAL A 526 5.77 10.38 -16.55
CA VAL A 526 5.82 9.19 -17.41
C VAL A 526 5.92 7.90 -16.59
N THR A 527 6.77 7.87 -15.58
CA THR A 527 6.87 6.76 -14.62
C THR A 527 7.35 7.30 -13.28
N PRO A 528 6.98 6.68 -12.14
CA PRO A 528 7.45 7.14 -10.84
C PRO A 528 8.98 7.10 -10.73
N PRO A 529 9.61 8.05 -10.01
CA PRO A 529 11.06 8.23 -9.98
C PRO A 529 11.74 7.26 -9.01
N PHE A 530 11.56 5.96 -9.24
CA PHE A 530 12.16 4.86 -8.48
C PHE A 530 12.05 3.54 -9.25
N ALA A 531 12.92 2.58 -8.93
CA ALA A 531 12.97 1.24 -9.52
C ALA A 531 11.63 0.49 -9.50
N GLY A 532 11.48 -0.46 -10.43
CA GLY A 532 10.24 -1.25 -10.62
C GLY A 532 10.01 -2.30 -9.55
N TYR A 533 10.99 -3.16 -9.30
CA TYR A 533 10.83 -4.37 -8.51
C TYR A 533 10.98 -4.13 -6.99
N VAL A 534 10.00 -4.44 -6.15
CA VAL A 534 8.62 -4.90 -6.42
C VAL A 534 7.63 -3.73 -6.53
N SER A 535 6.44 -3.96 -7.08
CA SER A 535 5.36 -2.97 -7.16
C SER A 535 4.93 -2.47 -5.77
N GLY A 536 5.09 -1.17 -5.52
CA GLY A 536 4.66 -0.54 -4.26
C GLY A 536 3.15 -0.63 -4.09
N HIS A 537 2.38 -0.31 -5.15
CA HIS A 537 0.92 -0.43 -5.18
C HIS A 537 0.44 -1.85 -4.87
N SER A 538 1.02 -2.88 -5.49
CA SER A 538 0.63 -4.28 -5.23
C SER A 538 0.86 -4.65 -3.76
N THR A 539 1.97 -4.17 -3.18
CA THR A 539 2.35 -4.44 -1.78
C THR A 539 1.44 -3.70 -0.78
N PHE A 540 1.24 -2.38 -0.96
CA PHE A 540 0.36 -1.58 -0.10
C PHE A 540 -1.06 -2.10 -0.13
N SER A 541 -1.59 -2.33 -1.34
CA SER A 541 -2.96 -2.77 -1.51
C SER A 541 -3.24 -4.12 -0.88
N ARG A 542 -2.33 -5.09 -1.05
CA ARG A 542 -2.56 -6.39 -0.43
C ARG A 542 -2.45 -6.33 1.09
N ALA A 543 -1.49 -5.60 1.63
CA ALA A 543 -1.34 -5.45 3.08
C ALA A 543 -2.58 -4.79 3.71
N ALA A 544 -3.07 -3.70 3.11
CA ALA A 544 -4.28 -3.02 3.58
C ALA A 544 -5.52 -3.93 3.48
N ALA A 545 -5.67 -4.69 2.40
CA ALA A 545 -6.78 -5.64 2.25
C ALA A 545 -6.80 -6.73 3.33
N GLU A 546 -5.62 -7.25 3.73
CA GLU A 546 -5.53 -8.18 4.86
C GLU A 546 -5.88 -7.51 6.19
N VAL A 547 -5.39 -6.29 6.43
CA VAL A 547 -5.73 -5.51 7.63
C VAL A 547 -7.23 -5.29 7.73
N LEU A 548 -7.88 -4.80 6.66
CA LEU A 548 -9.31 -4.53 6.67
C LEU A 548 -10.11 -5.81 6.88
N THR A 549 -9.73 -6.92 6.23
CA THR A 549 -10.36 -8.24 6.41
C THR A 549 -10.29 -8.71 7.87
N LEU A 550 -9.11 -8.60 8.49
CA LEU A 550 -8.91 -9.00 9.88
C LEU A 550 -9.61 -8.06 10.86
N LEU A 551 -9.62 -6.75 10.58
CA LEU A 551 -10.22 -5.72 11.42
C LEU A 551 -11.74 -5.88 11.50
N THR A 552 -12.41 -6.00 10.35
CA THR A 552 -13.87 -6.17 10.27
C THR A 552 -14.29 -7.59 10.64
N GLY A 553 -13.38 -8.57 10.53
CA GLY A 553 -13.67 -9.99 10.66
C GLY A 553 -14.48 -10.55 9.48
N ASP A 554 -14.52 -9.83 8.37
CA ASP A 554 -15.25 -10.16 7.15
C ASP A 554 -14.39 -9.75 5.94
N GLU A 555 -14.24 -10.64 4.96
CA GLU A 555 -13.49 -10.32 3.73
C GLU A 555 -14.25 -9.36 2.81
N TYR A 556 -15.56 -9.26 2.99
CA TYR A 556 -16.43 -8.42 2.19
C TYR A 556 -16.45 -6.97 2.70
N PHE A 557 -16.62 -6.03 1.77
CA PHE A 557 -17.02 -4.66 2.12
C PHE A 557 -18.36 -4.68 2.87
N PRO A 558 -18.65 -3.71 3.76
CA PRO A 558 -19.94 -3.66 4.45
C PRO A 558 -21.12 -3.67 3.46
N GLY A 559 -22.10 -4.56 3.69
CA GLY A 559 -23.20 -4.79 2.74
C GLY A 559 -22.84 -5.67 1.53
N GLY A 560 -21.64 -6.23 1.51
CA GLY A 560 -21.16 -7.18 0.50
C GLY A 560 -20.60 -6.52 -0.75
N MET A 561 -20.44 -5.19 -0.81
CA MET A 561 -19.95 -4.50 -1.99
C MET A 561 -19.44 -3.08 -1.69
N GLY A 562 -18.20 -2.79 -2.08
CA GLY A 562 -17.67 -1.44 -2.22
C GLY A 562 -17.96 -0.90 -3.63
N VAL A 563 -18.24 0.39 -3.74
CA VAL A 563 -18.63 1.03 -5.00
C VAL A 563 -17.94 2.38 -5.15
N PHE A 564 -17.47 2.67 -6.36
CA PHE A 564 -16.98 3.98 -6.75
C PHE A 564 -17.59 4.41 -8.09
N ASP A 565 -18.22 5.58 -8.12
CA ASP A 565 -18.89 6.12 -9.31
C ASP A 565 -17.89 6.73 -10.30
N ILE A 566 -18.01 6.33 -11.57
CA ILE A 566 -17.20 6.85 -12.67
C ILE A 566 -18.10 7.65 -13.61
N PRO A 567 -18.06 9.00 -13.54
CA PRO A 567 -18.83 9.84 -14.43
C PRO A 567 -18.25 9.83 -15.85
N LYS A 568 -19.15 9.80 -16.83
CA LYS A 568 -18.82 9.92 -18.26
C LYS A 568 -18.09 11.23 -18.54
N ASP A 569 -17.04 11.18 -19.37
CA ASP A 569 -16.26 12.32 -19.87
C ASP A 569 -15.66 13.25 -18.78
N GLU A 570 -15.79 12.90 -17.50
CA GLU A 570 -15.40 13.74 -16.38
C GLU A 570 -14.34 13.09 -15.46
N PHE A 571 -14.12 11.78 -15.59
CA PHE A 571 -13.20 11.03 -14.74
C PHE A 571 -11.75 11.08 -15.23
N LEU A 572 -11.49 10.65 -16.47
CA LEU A 572 -10.13 10.56 -17.01
C LEU A 572 -9.53 11.96 -17.15
N LYS A 573 -8.25 12.06 -16.82
CA LYS A 573 -7.49 13.31 -16.86
C LYS A 573 -6.27 13.23 -17.78
N PHE A 574 -5.90 12.03 -18.25
CA PHE A 574 -4.80 11.87 -19.21
C PHE A 574 -5.29 12.17 -20.63
N GLU A 575 -6.53 11.81 -20.92
CA GLU A 575 -7.26 12.08 -22.16
C GLU A 575 -8.77 12.05 -21.87
N LYS A 576 -9.60 12.39 -22.87
CA LYS A 576 -11.05 12.43 -22.70
C LYS A 576 -11.63 11.04 -22.42
N GLY A 577 -12.50 10.97 -21.42
CA GLY A 577 -13.36 9.83 -21.15
C GLY A 577 -13.67 9.60 -19.67
N PRO A 578 -14.24 8.44 -19.31
CA PRO A 578 -14.67 7.36 -20.22
C PRO A 578 -15.89 7.74 -21.05
N SER A 579 -16.17 6.99 -22.13
CA SER A 579 -17.25 7.29 -23.07
C SER A 579 -18.67 6.98 -22.55
N VAL A 580 -18.75 6.14 -21.51
CA VAL A 580 -19.97 5.76 -20.78
C VAL A 580 -19.74 5.88 -19.26
N PRO A 581 -20.78 6.22 -18.47
CA PRO A 581 -20.67 6.18 -17.02
C PRO A 581 -20.78 4.73 -16.53
N PHE A 582 -20.07 4.39 -15.46
CA PHE A 582 -20.16 3.08 -14.81
C PHE A 582 -19.71 3.17 -13.35
N GLN A 583 -19.68 2.04 -12.65
CA GLN A 583 -19.17 1.94 -11.29
C GLN A 583 -18.04 0.92 -11.22
N LEU A 584 -16.93 1.27 -10.58
CA LEU A 584 -16.02 0.25 -10.06
C LEU A 584 -16.71 -0.40 -8.85
N GLN A 585 -16.72 -1.73 -8.82
CA GLN A 585 -17.40 -2.52 -7.80
C GLN A 585 -16.47 -3.62 -7.30
N TRP A 586 -16.42 -3.82 -5.99
CA TRP A 586 -15.60 -4.86 -5.36
C TRP A 586 -16.41 -5.58 -4.30
N ALA A 587 -16.46 -6.90 -4.34
CA ALA A 587 -17.13 -7.66 -3.27
C ALA A 587 -16.25 -7.68 -2.01
N THR A 588 -14.96 -7.99 -2.19
CA THR A 588 -13.98 -8.11 -1.11
C THR A 588 -12.86 -7.10 -1.19
N TYR A 589 -12.18 -6.85 -0.06
CA TYR A 589 -10.99 -5.99 -0.04
C TYR A 589 -9.87 -6.54 -0.93
N ARG A 590 -9.78 -7.87 -1.06
CA ARG A 590 -8.79 -8.54 -1.92
C ARG A 590 -9.10 -8.35 -3.41
N ASP A 591 -10.36 -8.23 -3.79
CA ASP A 591 -10.75 -7.89 -5.17
C ASP A 591 -10.23 -6.50 -5.53
N ALA A 592 -10.43 -5.52 -4.64
CA ALA A 592 -9.90 -4.16 -4.85
C ALA A 592 -8.38 -4.17 -4.99
N SER A 593 -7.69 -4.92 -4.13
CA SER A 593 -6.23 -5.05 -4.17
C SER A 593 -5.68 -5.75 -5.42
N ASP A 594 -6.33 -6.80 -5.91
CA ASP A 594 -5.92 -7.46 -7.15
C ASP A 594 -6.16 -6.54 -8.36
N GLN A 595 -7.26 -5.78 -8.33
CA GLN A 595 -7.54 -4.78 -9.35
C GLN A 595 -6.50 -3.64 -9.38
N THR A 596 -6.03 -3.17 -8.22
CA THR A 596 -4.91 -2.20 -8.14
C THR A 596 -3.67 -2.74 -8.84
N SER A 597 -3.41 -4.02 -8.69
CA SER A 597 -2.19 -4.63 -9.19
C SER A 597 -2.20 -4.75 -10.72
N LEU A 598 -3.32 -5.21 -11.29
CA LEU A 598 -3.50 -5.27 -12.75
C LEU A 598 -3.47 -3.88 -13.40
N SER A 599 -3.95 -2.86 -12.70
CA SER A 599 -3.92 -1.47 -13.21
C SER A 599 -2.51 -0.99 -13.54
N ARG A 600 -1.48 -1.51 -12.85
CA ARG A 600 -0.09 -1.09 -13.07
C ARG A 600 0.50 -1.62 -14.37
N ILE A 601 0.01 -2.78 -14.82
CA ILE A 601 0.38 -3.39 -16.09
C ILE A 601 -0.35 -2.65 -17.22
N TRP A 602 -1.67 -2.44 -17.11
CA TRP A 602 -2.43 -1.64 -18.08
C TRP A 602 -1.96 -0.19 -18.18
N GLY A 603 -1.57 0.42 -17.05
CA GLY A 603 -0.99 1.76 -17.01
C GLY A 603 0.43 1.82 -17.55
N GLY A 604 1.05 0.70 -17.93
CA GLY A 604 2.33 0.66 -18.62
C GLY A 604 3.57 0.78 -17.74
N ILE A 605 3.47 0.74 -16.40
CA ILE A 605 4.59 1.13 -15.52
C ILE A 605 5.22 -0.02 -14.71
N HIS A 606 4.61 -1.21 -14.72
CA HIS A 606 5.13 -2.41 -14.09
C HIS A 606 4.91 -3.64 -14.99
N PRO A 607 5.94 -4.48 -15.23
CA PRO A 607 5.76 -5.83 -15.76
C PRO A 607 5.21 -6.79 -14.69
N PRO A 608 4.70 -7.98 -15.09
CA PRO A 608 4.17 -8.99 -14.17
C PRO A 608 5.10 -9.41 -13.03
N CYS A 609 6.41 -9.47 -13.27
CA CYS A 609 7.38 -9.86 -12.25
C CYS A 609 7.41 -8.90 -11.05
N ASP A 610 6.99 -7.65 -11.23
CA ASP A 610 6.91 -6.67 -10.13
C ASP A 610 5.67 -6.88 -9.25
N ASP A 611 4.63 -7.54 -9.76
CA ASP A 611 3.32 -7.62 -9.13
C ASP A 611 3.24 -8.70 -8.03
N ILE A 612 3.36 -9.96 -8.42
CA ILE A 612 3.09 -11.11 -7.53
C ILE A 612 3.96 -11.12 -6.28
N PRO A 613 5.29 -10.88 -6.34
CA PRO A 613 6.09 -10.83 -5.12
C PRO A 613 5.65 -9.70 -4.19
N GLY A 614 5.23 -8.55 -4.76
CA GLY A 614 4.64 -7.45 -3.99
C GLY A 614 3.37 -7.88 -3.26
N ARG A 615 2.44 -8.59 -3.93
CA ARG A 615 1.23 -9.13 -3.27
C ARG A 615 1.59 -10.12 -2.14
N ILE A 616 2.56 -11.02 -2.36
CA ILE A 616 2.99 -12.00 -1.35
C ILE A 616 3.55 -11.30 -0.11
N ILE A 617 4.42 -10.31 -0.32
CA ILE A 617 5.02 -9.51 0.76
C ILE A 617 3.92 -8.74 1.50
N GLY A 618 3.03 -8.06 0.77
CA GLY A 618 1.93 -7.30 1.35
C GLY A 618 1.03 -8.16 2.23
N ALA A 619 0.68 -9.37 1.79
CA ALA A 619 -0.14 -10.27 2.59
C ALA A 619 0.51 -10.63 3.93
N ARG A 620 1.81 -10.94 3.94
CA ARG A 620 2.57 -11.25 5.16
C ARG A 620 2.65 -10.05 6.10
N ILE A 621 3.02 -8.88 5.58
CA ILE A 621 3.10 -7.65 6.39
C ILE A 621 1.73 -7.31 6.99
N GLY A 622 0.65 -7.40 6.20
CA GLY A 622 -0.70 -7.12 6.69
C GLY A 622 -1.12 -8.01 7.85
N THR A 623 -0.83 -9.31 7.81
CA THR A 623 -1.16 -10.23 8.91
C THR A 623 -0.25 -10.06 10.13
N ASP A 624 1.04 -9.83 9.90
CA ASP A 624 2.04 -9.72 10.96
C ASP A 624 1.87 -8.40 11.73
N ALA A 625 1.72 -7.28 11.01
CA ALA A 625 1.48 -5.96 11.58
C ALA A 625 0.15 -5.90 12.36
N PHE A 626 -0.91 -6.56 11.85
CA PHE A 626 -2.18 -6.68 12.58
C PHE A 626 -1.98 -7.41 13.92
N SER A 627 -1.28 -8.55 13.90
CA SER A 627 -1.04 -9.37 15.09
C SER A 627 -0.16 -8.63 16.10
N PHE A 628 0.85 -7.91 15.62
CA PHE A 628 1.71 -7.06 16.44
C PHE A 628 0.91 -5.94 17.12
N ALA A 629 0.11 -5.19 16.37
CA ALA A 629 -0.74 -4.13 16.89
C ALA A 629 -1.78 -4.63 17.90
N GLU A 630 -2.39 -5.80 17.64
CA GLU A 630 -3.37 -6.43 18.54
C GLU A 630 -2.79 -6.66 19.95
N SER A 631 -1.48 -6.91 20.07
CA SER A 631 -0.82 -7.08 21.36
C SER A 631 -0.85 -5.82 22.25
N TYR A 632 -1.06 -4.63 21.68
CA TYR A 632 -1.15 -3.36 22.40
C TYR A 632 -2.58 -3.07 22.91
N PHE A 633 -3.60 -3.70 22.33
CA PHE A 633 -5.01 -3.51 22.73
C PHE A 633 -5.42 -4.36 23.96
N VAL A 634 -4.42 -4.88 24.68
CA VAL A 634 -4.56 -5.95 25.67
C VAL A 634 -3.73 -5.64 26.94
N GLY A 635 -3.72 -4.38 27.37
CA GLY A 635 -2.96 -3.81 28.48
C GLY A 635 -3.19 -4.42 29.87
N ALA A 636 -4.42 -4.79 30.27
CA ALA A 636 -4.68 -5.35 31.62
C ALA A 636 -4.76 -6.89 31.69
N ILE A 637 -4.61 -7.58 30.56
CA ILE A 637 -4.80 -9.04 30.51
C ILE A 637 -3.57 -9.78 31.03
N LEU A 638 -2.35 -9.26 30.85
CA LEU A 638 -1.16 -9.95 31.33
C LEU A 638 -1.10 -10.05 32.86
N GLU A 639 -1.73 -9.14 33.61
CA GLU A 639 -1.87 -9.29 35.07
C GLU A 639 -2.99 -10.26 35.49
N ARG A 640 -3.98 -10.52 34.62
CA ARG A 640 -5.12 -11.42 34.92
C ARG A 640 -4.98 -12.81 34.30
N GLY A 641 -4.12 -12.95 33.32
CA GLY A 641 -3.85 -14.18 32.59
C GLY A 641 -4.91 -14.54 31.56
N ARG A 642 -4.46 -15.02 30.39
CA ARG A 642 -5.36 -15.44 29.30
C ARG A 642 -4.77 -16.57 28.49
N ILE A 643 -5.64 -17.31 27.82
CA ILE A 643 -5.25 -18.35 26.86
C ILE A 643 -5.69 -18.01 25.43
N TYR A 644 -4.83 -18.28 24.44
CA TYR A 644 -5.15 -18.10 23.02
C TYR A 644 -4.26 -18.98 22.11
N PRO A 645 -4.69 -19.30 20.87
CA PRO A 645 -6.05 -19.11 20.37
C PRO A 645 -7.03 -19.98 21.15
N ASN A 646 -8.29 -19.59 21.17
CA ASN A 646 -9.35 -20.37 21.79
C ASN A 646 -10.65 -20.14 21.00
N PRO A 647 -11.15 -21.12 20.24
CA PRO A 647 -10.70 -22.53 20.19
C PRO A 647 -9.30 -22.72 19.61
N THR A 648 -8.61 -23.82 19.94
CA THR A 648 -7.31 -24.20 19.35
C THR A 648 -7.26 -25.67 18.92
N ALA A 649 -6.38 -25.98 17.97
CA ALA A 649 -5.98 -27.34 17.61
C ALA A 649 -4.81 -27.77 18.50
N ASP A 650 -3.56 -27.63 18.09
CA ASP A 650 -2.44 -28.29 18.78
C ASP A 650 -1.66 -27.38 19.71
N ILE A 651 -1.62 -26.08 19.45
CA ILE A 651 -0.80 -25.13 20.22
C ILE A 651 -1.70 -24.20 21.03
N LEU A 652 -1.42 -24.08 22.33
CA LEU A 652 -2.07 -23.15 23.22
C LEU A 652 -1.04 -22.20 23.84
N ASN A 653 -1.23 -20.91 23.67
CA ASN A 653 -0.46 -19.88 24.35
C ASN A 653 -1.17 -19.45 25.63
N VAL A 654 -0.40 -19.32 26.70
CA VAL A 654 -0.79 -18.71 27.96
C VAL A 654 -0.01 -17.41 28.09
N ALA A 655 -0.70 -16.29 28.24
CA ALA A 655 -0.07 -14.99 28.42
C ALA A 655 -0.33 -14.47 29.84
N PHE A 656 0.75 -14.21 30.58
CA PHE A 656 0.72 -13.75 31.97
C PHE A 656 2.06 -13.13 32.35
N LYS A 657 2.06 -11.94 32.94
CA LYS A 657 3.27 -11.25 33.38
C LYS A 657 3.70 -11.75 34.76
N THR A 658 4.91 -12.29 34.84
CA THR A 658 5.42 -12.90 36.08
C THR A 658 6.93 -13.01 36.10
N ASP A 659 7.53 -12.72 37.25
CA ASP A 659 8.94 -13.03 37.54
C ASP A 659 9.08 -14.33 38.35
N GLN A 660 7.96 -15.00 38.66
CA GLN A 660 7.90 -16.22 39.45
C GLN A 660 7.78 -17.46 38.55
N PRO A 661 8.34 -18.61 38.97
CA PRO A 661 8.10 -19.88 38.29
C PRO A 661 6.64 -20.32 38.49
N LEU A 662 5.91 -20.55 37.40
CA LEU A 662 4.50 -20.95 37.42
C LEU A 662 4.30 -22.30 36.74
N GLU A 663 3.15 -22.92 36.97
CA GLU A 663 2.75 -24.17 36.33
C GLU A 663 1.42 -23.97 35.58
N VAL A 664 1.34 -24.42 34.32
CA VAL A 664 0.08 -24.50 33.59
C VAL A 664 -0.54 -25.89 33.79
N CYS A 665 -1.78 -25.90 34.27
CA CYS A 665 -2.56 -27.11 34.51
C CYS A 665 -3.84 -27.10 33.66
N ILE A 666 -4.15 -28.21 32.97
CA ILE A 666 -5.43 -28.34 32.23
C ILE A 666 -6.30 -29.38 32.90
N TYR A 667 -7.56 -29.02 33.14
CA TYR A 667 -8.57 -29.85 33.79
C TYR A 667 -9.70 -30.19 32.81
N ASP A 668 -10.22 -31.42 32.90
CA ASP A 668 -11.43 -31.80 32.18
C ASP A 668 -12.71 -31.26 32.87
N THR A 669 -13.87 -31.48 32.25
CA THR A 669 -15.17 -31.04 32.79
C THR A 669 -15.59 -31.73 34.11
N LEU A 670 -14.88 -32.79 34.51
CA LEU A 670 -15.07 -33.46 35.80
C LEU A 670 -14.08 -32.96 36.86
N GLY A 671 -13.24 -31.97 36.52
CA GLY A 671 -12.24 -31.39 37.42
C GLY A 671 -10.98 -32.25 37.60
N ARG A 672 -10.76 -33.26 36.74
CA ARG A 672 -9.53 -34.06 36.77
C ARG A 672 -8.43 -33.34 36.00
N LYS A 673 -7.24 -33.22 36.60
CA LYS A 673 -6.04 -32.67 35.93
C LYS A 673 -5.59 -33.67 34.86
N VAL A 674 -5.59 -33.24 33.59
CA VAL A 674 -5.26 -34.06 32.41
C VAL A 674 -3.95 -33.63 31.73
N TYR A 675 -3.46 -32.43 32.02
CA TYR A 675 -2.19 -31.90 31.54
C TYR A 675 -1.55 -31.04 32.63
N THR A 676 -0.23 -31.03 32.70
CA THR A 676 0.56 -30.16 33.59
C THR A 676 1.93 -29.92 33.00
N GLU A 677 2.40 -28.67 32.99
CA GLU A 677 3.72 -28.29 32.52
C GLU A 677 4.22 -27.03 33.22
N ASN A 678 5.52 -26.94 33.49
CA ASN A 678 6.13 -25.71 34.01
C ASN A 678 6.07 -24.62 32.93
N ALA A 679 5.54 -23.45 33.29
CA ALA A 679 5.41 -22.34 32.37
C ALA A 679 6.76 -21.66 32.13
N VAL A 680 7.20 -21.60 30.88
CA VAL A 680 8.37 -20.84 30.45
C VAL A 680 7.86 -19.68 29.61
N PHE A 681 7.90 -18.48 30.17
CA PHE A 681 7.46 -17.26 29.49
C PHE A 681 8.63 -16.65 28.70
N ASP A 682 8.35 -16.24 27.46
CA ASP A 682 9.28 -15.49 26.61
C ASP A 682 9.33 -14.00 27.01
N ASN A 683 10.12 -13.21 26.28
CA ASN A 683 10.26 -11.77 26.52
C ASN A 683 8.96 -10.97 26.26
N GLU A 684 7.90 -11.63 25.76
CA GLU A 684 6.58 -11.07 25.51
C GLU A 684 5.54 -11.54 26.55
N ASP A 685 6.00 -12.09 27.68
CA ASP A 685 5.15 -12.66 28.75
C ASP A 685 4.23 -13.79 28.25
N ARG A 686 4.68 -14.58 27.26
CA ARG A 686 3.93 -15.69 26.65
C ARG A 686 4.60 -17.06 26.86
N CYS A 687 3.81 -18.06 27.23
CA CYS A 687 4.19 -19.47 27.33
C CYS A 687 3.40 -20.30 26.32
N SER A 688 4.07 -20.98 25.38
CA SER A 688 3.43 -21.84 24.38
C SER A 688 3.47 -23.31 24.80
N LEU A 689 2.34 -24.01 24.66
CA LEU A 689 2.14 -25.40 25.07
C LEU A 689 1.68 -26.24 23.87
N ASP A 690 2.28 -27.42 23.69
CA ASP A 690 1.77 -28.44 22.77
C ASP A 690 0.74 -29.32 23.48
N ILE A 691 -0.52 -29.16 23.08
CA ILE A 691 -1.67 -29.90 23.62
C ILE A 691 -2.27 -30.86 22.59
N SER A 692 -1.52 -31.25 21.56
CA SER A 692 -1.94 -32.22 20.53
C SER A 692 -2.39 -33.56 21.11
N ALA A 693 -1.88 -33.94 22.29
CA ALA A 693 -2.29 -35.15 23.01
C ALA A 693 -3.70 -35.08 23.63
N LEU A 694 -4.28 -33.88 23.78
CA LEU A 694 -5.65 -33.70 24.27
C LEU A 694 -6.65 -33.99 23.16
N ARG A 695 -7.72 -34.73 23.51
CA ARG A 695 -8.85 -34.97 22.59
C ARG A 695 -9.70 -33.72 22.45
N ASP A 696 -10.38 -33.58 21.32
CA ASP A 696 -11.34 -32.51 21.08
C ASP A 696 -12.40 -32.47 22.18
N GLY A 697 -12.71 -31.27 22.68
CA GLY A 697 -13.62 -31.11 23.80
C GLY A 697 -13.40 -29.83 24.59
N LEU A 698 -14.13 -29.75 25.72
CA LEU A 698 -14.08 -28.61 26.63
C LEU A 698 -13.15 -28.90 27.81
N TYR A 699 -12.25 -27.97 28.10
CA TYR A 699 -11.32 -28.04 29.21
C TYR A 699 -11.27 -26.71 29.97
N PHE A 700 -10.57 -26.70 31.11
CA PHE A 700 -10.26 -25.50 31.88
C PHE A 700 -8.76 -25.43 32.10
N VAL A 701 -8.13 -24.38 31.62
CA VAL A 701 -6.70 -24.13 31.77
C VAL A 701 -6.50 -23.20 32.96
N SER A 702 -5.64 -23.59 33.89
CA SER A 702 -5.31 -22.83 35.08
C SER A 702 -3.82 -22.58 35.16
N LEU A 703 -3.43 -21.35 35.48
CA LEU A 703 -2.06 -21.02 35.86
C LEU A 703 -1.97 -21.07 37.39
N GLU A 704 -1.03 -21.84 37.92
CA GLU A 704 -0.91 -22.16 39.34
C GLU A 704 0.49 -21.81 39.88
N TRP A 705 0.57 -21.37 41.14
CA TRP A 705 1.80 -21.12 41.90
C TRP A 705 1.64 -21.68 43.31
N GLU A 706 2.50 -22.62 43.73
CA GLU A 706 2.45 -23.25 45.07
C GLU A 706 1.02 -23.68 45.48
N ASP A 707 0.34 -24.43 44.61
CA ASP A 707 -1.07 -24.89 44.78
C ASP A 707 -2.14 -23.78 44.82
N ARG A 708 -1.77 -22.52 44.59
CA ARG A 708 -2.70 -21.39 44.41
C ARG A 708 -2.99 -21.15 42.93
N ARG A 709 -4.27 -21.12 42.57
CA ARG A 709 -4.71 -20.71 41.23
C ARG A 709 -4.61 -19.20 41.08
N LEU A 710 -3.84 -18.75 40.10
CA LEU A 710 -3.73 -17.33 39.72
C LEU A 710 -4.89 -16.93 38.82
N PHE A 711 -5.18 -17.74 37.81
CA PHE A 711 -6.39 -17.63 36.99
C PHE A 711 -6.81 -18.98 36.41
N THR A 712 -8.05 -19.05 35.93
CA THR A 712 -8.58 -20.20 35.19
C THR A 712 -9.45 -19.72 34.02
N GLU A 713 -9.16 -20.19 32.82
CA GLU A 713 -9.96 -19.92 31.62
C GLU A 713 -10.50 -21.21 30.98
N ARG A 714 -11.63 -21.09 30.30
CA ARG A 714 -12.29 -22.19 29.60
C ARG A 714 -11.65 -22.37 28.22
N LEU A 715 -11.14 -23.56 27.90
CA LEU A 715 -10.54 -23.93 26.62
C LEU A 715 -11.49 -24.79 25.77
N VAL A 716 -11.60 -24.48 24.49
CA VAL A 716 -12.24 -25.34 23.48
C VAL A 716 -11.14 -25.96 22.60
N LYS A 717 -10.86 -27.25 22.77
CA LYS A 717 -9.94 -28.04 21.91
C LYS A 717 -10.71 -28.54 20.69
N LYS A 718 -10.19 -28.26 19.51
CA LYS A 718 -10.69 -28.72 18.21
C LYS A 718 -9.84 -29.81 17.63
#